data_AF-A0A8S3QBB1-F1
#
_entry.id   AF-A0A8S3QBB1-F1
#
_cell.length_a   1.000
_cell.length_b   1.000
_cell.length_c   1.000
_cell.angle_alpha   90.00
_cell.angle_beta   90.00
_cell.angle_gamma   90.00
#
_symmetry.space_group_name_H-M   'P 1'
#
loop_
_entity.id
_entity.type
_entity.pdbx_description
1 polymer ?
#
loop_
_entity_poly.entity_id
_entity_poly.type
_entity_poly.pdbx_seq_one_letter_code
_entity_poly.pdbx_strand_id
1 'polypeptide(L)'
;MPAACDNTVDDIEDIVAKGTSADDIRHNTGHKHVVPRAKRLTKMDRTKDLQADSFIPGTQRIYVKTWGCSHNNSDSEYMAGQLAACGYKITDLKEDADLWLLNSCTVKNPAEDHFRNEITKARELSKYLVVAGCVPQGQPRSDYLQGISVIGVQQIDRVVDVVEETLKGHSVRLFGQKKAEGKKTGGASLSLPKVRKNPLIEIIAINTGCLNQCTYCKTKHARGELGSYPIEDIVNRAKQSFEEGVVEIWLTSEDLGAYGHDINVTLPQLLWKLVEVIPEGARMRLGMTNPPYILEHLEEMAKILNHPRVYKFLHVPVQSASDSVLMDMKREYSQADFRHVVDFLKQRVPEITIATDLICGFPTETEKDFEETMDLVDEYKFPSLFINQYFPRPGTPAAKMPRIPAQQVKKRTKAVSELFQSYTPYDHKLGEVQNVLVTEVSKDRQYYVGHNECYDQVLVPKDEHLLGKLVEVQITETGKHFLKCALTKNVFRPDVPLPLKQGQVSGVSQIYKEHLIRYGGMDSLQKFFDMALVEECTNGPNHTCTIEESRVLIDGQCGQKVLLEKGSNKERFIPKLYSILLNNLVPELPKSNQALHIITGAMMSTQINSMEDITNRLPLRKRRECKAMIQATKYQCSQNHQINTRLKQLSLGRLKRSGFTLETRALQSSNQEVLP
;
A
#
# COMPACT_ATOMS: atom_id res chain seq x y z
N MET A 1 11.28 9.24 30.76
CA MET A 1 11.67 10.62 30.39
C MET A 1 11.71 10.72 28.87
N PRO A 2 11.27 11.85 28.30
CA PRO A 2 12.13 13.04 28.25
C PRO A 2 11.69 14.11 29.26
N ALA A 3 12.69 14.64 29.97
CA ALA A 3 12.60 15.91 30.66
C ALA A 3 12.73 17.05 29.63
N ALA A 4 12.15 18.19 29.99
CA ALA A 4 12.06 19.39 29.18
C ALA A 4 13.35 20.25 29.22
N CYS A 5 13.42 21.19 28.27
CA CYS A 5 14.30 22.37 28.12
C CYS A 5 15.73 22.08 27.63
N ASP A 6 16.30 22.78 26.65
CA ASP A 6 16.19 24.19 26.27
C ASP A 6 16.35 24.34 24.75
N ASN A 7 15.55 25.19 24.11
CA ASN A 7 15.91 25.85 22.86
C ASN A 7 15.07 27.12 22.74
N THR A 8 15.72 28.25 22.99
CA THR A 8 15.29 29.60 22.67
C THR A 8 14.94 29.69 21.17
N VAL A 9 13.67 29.92 20.87
CA VAL A 9 13.18 30.24 19.51
C VAL A 9 13.17 31.76 19.41
N ASP A 10 14.05 32.31 18.57
CA ASP A 10 13.94 33.70 18.15
C ASP A 10 12.70 33.87 17.27
N ASP A 11 11.88 34.85 17.64
CA ASP A 11 10.63 35.25 17.01
C ASP A 11 10.81 35.69 15.55
N ILE A 12 10.02 35.13 14.63
CA ILE A 12 9.96 35.51 13.20
C ILE A 12 8.73 36.40 12.87
N GLU A 13 8.06 36.98 13.88
CA GLU A 13 6.89 37.85 13.65
C GLU A 13 7.18 39.36 13.56
N ASP A 14 8.40 39.79 13.23
CA ASP A 14 8.74 41.22 13.12
C ASP A 14 9.43 41.62 11.80
N ILE A 15 8.93 41.20 10.63
CA ILE A 15 9.23 41.88 9.35
C ILE A 15 8.00 41.90 8.43
N VAL A 16 6.93 42.60 8.81
CA VAL A 16 5.97 43.16 7.84
C VAL A 16 5.49 44.53 8.31
N ALA A 17 6.32 45.55 8.09
CA ALA A 17 5.85 46.94 8.05
C ALA A 17 6.82 47.81 7.24
N LYS A 18 6.52 48.02 5.96
CA LYS A 18 6.59 49.32 5.26
C LYS A 18 6.22 49.10 3.78
N GLY A 19 5.16 49.79 3.38
CA GLY A 19 4.45 49.53 2.13
C GLY A 19 4.97 50.24 0.90
N THR A 20 4.22 50.08 -0.18
CA THR A 20 3.96 51.10 -1.18
C THR A 20 2.62 50.80 -1.86
N SER A 21 1.99 51.88 -2.30
CA SER A 21 0.57 52.08 -2.58
C SER A 21 0.07 51.46 -3.88
N ALA A 22 -1.25 51.27 -3.90
CA ALA A 22 -2.06 51.22 -5.10
C ALA A 22 -1.88 52.50 -5.93
N ASP A 23 -1.50 52.34 -7.19
CA ASP A 23 -1.94 53.15 -8.34
C ASP A 23 -1.16 52.68 -9.57
N ASP A 24 -1.85 51.96 -10.46
CA ASP A 24 -1.64 52.02 -11.92
C ASP A 24 -2.65 51.09 -12.62
N ILE A 25 -3.90 51.56 -12.67
CA ILE A 25 -4.89 51.09 -13.63
C ILE A 25 -5.09 52.24 -14.61
N ARG A 26 -4.75 52.03 -15.89
CA ARG A 26 -5.57 52.50 -17.04
C ARG A 26 -5.11 51.92 -18.38
N HIS A 27 -6.11 51.32 -19.03
CA HIS A 27 -6.36 51.21 -20.48
C HIS A 27 -5.32 50.59 -21.41
N ASN A 28 -5.67 49.43 -21.99
CA ASN A 28 -5.83 49.40 -23.44
C ASN A 28 -6.81 48.31 -23.91
N THR A 29 -7.83 48.74 -24.64
CA THR A 29 -8.86 47.93 -25.29
C THR A 29 -8.43 47.51 -26.69
N GLY A 30 -8.59 46.22 -26.98
CA GLY A 30 -8.92 45.70 -28.30
C GLY A 30 -7.77 45.46 -29.28
N HIS A 31 -7.50 44.19 -29.58
CA HIS A 31 -7.30 43.71 -30.96
C HIS A 31 -7.57 42.20 -31.04
N LYS A 32 -8.47 41.83 -31.94
CA LYS A 32 -8.81 40.45 -32.33
C LYS A 32 -7.74 39.92 -33.30
N HIS A 33 -7.57 38.58 -33.29
CA HIS A 33 -6.71 37.73 -34.15
C HIS A 33 -5.25 37.53 -33.70
N VAL A 34 -4.97 36.35 -33.13
CA VAL A 34 -3.63 35.77 -33.04
C VAL A 34 -3.56 34.58 -33.98
N VAL A 35 -2.70 34.66 -35.00
CA VAL A 35 -2.36 33.55 -35.90
C VAL A 35 -1.07 32.89 -35.38
N PRO A 36 -1.03 31.57 -35.12
CA PRO A 36 0.19 30.92 -34.66
C PRO A 36 1.19 30.80 -35.82
N ARG A 37 2.32 31.50 -35.73
CA ARG A 37 3.45 31.36 -36.65
C ARG A 37 4.40 30.28 -36.11
N ALA A 38 4.55 29.17 -36.82
CA ALA A 38 5.49 28.12 -36.46
C ALA A 38 6.93 28.64 -36.56
N LYS A 39 7.65 28.67 -35.43
CA LYS A 39 9.10 28.92 -35.39
C LYS A 39 9.81 27.68 -35.95
N ARG A 40 10.47 27.84 -37.10
CA ARG A 40 11.43 26.87 -37.66
C ARG A 40 12.63 26.79 -36.70
N LEU A 41 12.81 25.67 -36.02
CA LEU A 41 14.03 25.37 -35.27
C LEU A 41 15.19 25.20 -36.25
N THR A 42 16.19 26.06 -36.12
CA THR A 42 17.49 25.97 -36.78
C THR A 42 18.22 24.71 -36.32
N LYS A 43 18.82 24.00 -37.28
CA LYS A 43 19.73 22.86 -37.10
C LYS A 43 20.73 23.17 -35.97
N MET A 44 20.62 22.49 -34.84
CA MET A 44 21.67 22.37 -33.84
C MET A 44 22.32 20.98 -33.95
N ASP A 45 23.61 20.98 -33.60
CA ASP A 45 24.63 19.95 -33.79
C ASP A 45 24.23 18.49 -33.56
N ARG A 46 24.66 17.62 -34.47
CA ARG A 46 24.53 16.15 -34.41
C ARG A 46 25.76 15.52 -33.74
N THR A 47 26.12 15.99 -32.55
CA THR A 47 27.19 15.41 -31.71
C THR A 47 26.81 15.48 -30.24
N LYS A 48 25.64 14.94 -29.90
CA LYS A 48 25.43 14.31 -28.59
C LYS A 48 25.22 12.85 -28.86
N ASP A 49 26.08 12.03 -28.27
CA ASP A 49 25.91 10.58 -28.22
C ASP A 49 24.45 10.27 -27.90
N LEU A 50 23.80 9.51 -28.77
CA LEU A 50 22.56 8.84 -28.45
C LEU A 50 22.92 7.80 -27.37
N GLN A 51 23.01 8.23 -26.12
CA GLN A 51 22.78 7.32 -25.01
C GLN A 51 21.37 6.82 -25.18
N ALA A 52 21.24 5.62 -25.76
CA ALA A 52 20.03 4.85 -25.61
C ALA A 52 19.88 4.65 -24.09
N ASP A 53 19.00 5.43 -23.47
CA ASP A 53 18.60 5.26 -22.07
C ASP A 53 18.17 3.80 -21.91
N SER A 54 19.09 2.97 -21.46
CA SER A 54 18.85 1.56 -21.19
C SER A 54 18.15 1.52 -19.84
N PHE A 55 16.94 2.06 -19.78
CA PHE A 55 16.07 1.92 -18.64
C PHE A 55 15.63 0.46 -18.59
N ILE A 56 16.36 -0.35 -17.82
CA ILE A 56 15.96 -1.71 -17.47
C ILE A 56 15.10 -1.59 -16.22
N PRO A 57 13.77 -1.83 -16.30
CA PRO A 57 12.91 -1.81 -15.13
C PRO A 57 13.38 -2.84 -14.09
N GLY A 58 13.26 -2.50 -12.81
CA GLY A 58 13.58 -3.41 -11.71
C GLY A 58 15.07 -3.54 -11.37
N THR A 59 15.92 -2.58 -11.78
CA THR A 59 17.31 -2.49 -11.27
C THR A 59 17.53 -1.36 -10.27
N GLN A 60 16.59 -0.42 -10.21
CA GLN A 60 16.68 0.79 -9.39
C GLN A 60 16.43 0.49 -7.91
N ARG A 61 17.03 1.30 -7.04
CA ARG A 61 16.82 1.26 -5.59
C ARG A 61 15.71 2.23 -5.21
N ILE A 62 14.75 1.76 -4.42
CA ILE A 62 13.60 2.54 -3.98
C ILE A 62 13.65 2.71 -2.46
N TYR A 63 13.63 3.96 -2.02
CA TYR A 63 13.49 4.30 -0.61
C TYR A 63 12.01 4.50 -0.29
N VAL A 64 11.48 3.68 0.63
CA VAL A 64 10.08 3.76 1.06
C VAL A 64 10.02 4.35 2.46
N LYS A 65 9.39 5.52 2.59
CA LYS A 65 9.20 6.17 3.90
C LYS A 65 7.74 6.41 4.19
N THR A 66 7.31 5.97 5.36
CA THR A 66 5.93 6.12 5.83
C THR A 66 5.87 6.97 7.08
N TRP A 67 4.89 7.87 7.14
CA TRP A 67 4.47 8.54 8.37
C TRP A 67 2.98 8.30 8.61
N GLY A 68 2.58 8.12 9.87
CA GLY A 68 1.17 8.02 10.25
C GLY A 68 0.78 6.73 10.95
N CYS A 69 -0.43 6.24 10.64
CA CYS A 69 -1.08 5.12 11.33
C CYS A 69 -0.68 3.74 10.80
N SER A 70 -1.13 2.69 11.50
CA SER A 70 -1.00 1.27 11.13
C SER A 70 -1.52 0.97 9.72
N HIS A 71 -2.67 1.51 9.33
CA HIS A 71 -3.21 1.34 7.97
C HIS A 71 -2.23 1.86 6.92
N ASN A 72 -1.65 3.04 7.14
CA ASN A 72 -0.69 3.62 6.20
C ASN A 72 0.64 2.83 6.15
N ASN A 73 1.06 2.24 7.28
CA ASN A 73 2.20 1.32 7.29
C ASN A 73 1.90 0.06 6.48
N SER A 74 0.71 -0.53 6.63
CA SER A 74 0.29 -1.69 5.83
C SER A 74 0.26 -1.37 4.33
N ASP A 75 -0.28 -0.22 3.94
CA ASP A 75 -0.27 0.25 2.54
C ASP A 75 1.17 0.34 1.98
N SER A 76 2.11 0.85 2.77
CA SER A 76 3.53 0.91 2.38
C SER A 76 4.18 -0.45 2.25
N GLU A 77 3.84 -1.39 3.12
CA GLU A 77 4.36 -2.76 3.05
C GLU A 77 3.83 -3.50 1.81
N TYR A 78 2.57 -3.29 1.42
CA TYR A 78 2.02 -3.79 0.15
C TYR A 78 2.68 -3.13 -1.06
N MET A 79 2.91 -1.81 -1.02
CA MET A 79 3.61 -1.12 -2.10
C MET A 79 5.06 -1.63 -2.26
N ALA A 80 5.78 -1.81 -1.15
CA ALA A 80 7.12 -2.37 -1.15
C ALA A 80 7.14 -3.82 -1.65
N GLY A 81 6.16 -4.65 -1.26
CA GLY A 81 6.04 -6.03 -1.70
C GLY A 81 5.83 -6.18 -3.20
N GLN A 82 4.98 -5.35 -3.80
CA GLN A 82 4.76 -5.35 -5.24
C GLN A 82 6.01 -4.90 -6.01
N LEU A 83 6.69 -3.85 -5.53
CA LEU A 83 7.93 -3.38 -6.15
C LEU A 83 9.05 -4.42 -6.04
N ALA A 84 9.21 -5.05 -4.88
CA ALA A 84 10.18 -6.12 -4.67
C ALA A 84 9.87 -7.36 -5.53
N ALA A 85 8.59 -7.72 -5.70
CA ALA A 85 8.17 -8.80 -6.59
C ALA A 85 8.50 -8.52 -8.08
N CYS A 86 8.53 -7.25 -8.48
CA CYS A 86 8.99 -6.80 -9.80
C CYS A 86 10.52 -6.66 -9.92
N GLY A 87 11.28 -6.98 -8.87
CA GLY A 87 12.74 -6.97 -8.86
C GLY A 87 13.39 -5.68 -8.35
N TYR A 88 12.61 -4.64 -8.00
CA TYR A 88 13.17 -3.43 -7.41
C TYR A 88 13.77 -3.71 -6.03
N LYS A 89 14.89 -3.04 -5.71
CA LYS A 89 15.54 -3.19 -4.40
C LYS A 89 15.03 -2.13 -3.44
N ILE A 90 14.35 -2.56 -2.39
CA ILE A 90 13.93 -1.64 -1.32
C ILE A 90 15.13 -1.36 -0.41
N THR A 91 15.40 -0.09 -0.13
CA THR A 91 16.53 0.36 0.70
C THR A 91 16.04 1.25 1.84
N ASP A 92 16.71 1.17 2.99
CA ASP A 92 16.51 2.08 4.13
C ASP A 92 17.39 3.34 4.03
N LEU A 93 18.41 3.32 3.17
CA LEU A 93 19.30 4.45 2.90
C LEU A 93 18.70 5.33 1.79
N LYS A 94 18.40 6.58 2.14
CA LYS A 94 17.73 7.53 1.23
C LYS A 94 18.68 8.06 0.15
N GLU A 95 19.97 8.13 0.45
CA GLU A 95 21.04 8.65 -0.41
C GLU A 95 21.24 7.75 -1.63
N ASP A 96 21.23 6.45 -1.38
CA ASP A 96 21.43 5.37 -2.35
C ASP A 96 20.23 5.12 -3.26
N ALA A 97 19.06 5.69 -2.95
CA ALA A 97 17.84 5.45 -3.70
C ALA A 97 17.76 6.31 -4.96
N ASP A 98 17.35 5.72 -6.06
CA ASP A 98 17.05 6.42 -7.32
C ASP A 98 15.68 7.10 -7.25
N LEU A 99 14.73 6.45 -6.55
CA LEU A 99 13.36 6.93 -6.37
C LEU A 99 12.94 6.89 -4.91
N TRP A 100 12.25 7.94 -4.48
CA TRP A 100 11.65 8.04 -3.16
C TRP A 100 10.15 7.82 -3.27
N LEU A 101 9.64 6.81 -2.55
CA LEU A 101 8.22 6.54 -2.36
C LEU A 101 7.82 7.01 -0.96
N LEU A 102 7.21 8.19 -0.89
CA LEU A 102 6.84 8.83 0.37
C LEU A 102 5.34 8.63 0.63
N ASN A 103 4.98 8.01 1.75
CA ASN A 103 3.59 7.74 2.13
C ASN A 103 3.23 8.46 3.43
N SER A 104 2.14 9.25 3.44
CA SER A 104 1.75 10.02 4.63
C SER A 104 0.24 10.01 4.93
N CYS A 105 -0.07 9.98 6.22
CA CYS A 105 -1.41 10.01 6.77
C CYS A 105 -1.85 11.45 7.12
N THR A 106 -3.14 11.75 7.00
CA THR A 106 -3.73 13.07 7.31
C THR A 106 -4.10 13.25 8.78
N VAL A 107 -3.90 12.23 9.62
CA VAL A 107 -4.46 12.23 10.99
C VAL A 107 -3.69 13.15 11.93
N LYS A 108 -2.36 13.30 11.76
CA LYS A 108 -1.50 14.12 12.64
C LYS A 108 -0.72 15.17 11.85
N ASN A 109 -0.75 16.43 12.27
CA ASN A 109 -0.07 17.53 11.57
C ASN A 109 1.44 17.36 11.43
N PRO A 110 2.18 16.93 12.48
CA PRO A 110 3.62 16.71 12.35
C PRO A 110 3.98 15.71 11.24
N ALA A 111 3.13 14.70 11.00
CA ALA A 111 3.34 13.75 9.90
C ALA A 111 3.19 14.41 8.52
N GLU A 112 2.26 15.36 8.38
CA GLU A 112 2.09 16.14 7.14
C GLU A 112 3.26 17.13 6.93
N ASP A 113 3.75 17.76 8.00
CA ASP A 113 4.89 18.68 7.94
C ASP A 113 6.20 17.96 7.58
N HIS A 114 6.49 16.82 8.22
CA HIS A 114 7.66 16.00 7.87
C HIS A 114 7.58 15.50 6.42
N PHE A 115 6.39 15.09 5.97
CA PHE A 115 6.16 14.66 4.60
C PHE A 115 6.42 15.79 3.59
N ARG A 116 5.90 17.00 3.83
CA ARG A 116 6.17 18.17 3.00
C ARG A 116 7.66 18.50 2.95
N ASN A 117 8.33 18.51 4.09
CA ASN A 117 9.76 18.81 4.17
C ASN A 117 10.60 17.77 3.40
N GLU A 118 10.22 16.50 3.45
CA GLU A 118 10.93 15.44 2.73
C GLU A 118 10.70 15.51 1.21
N ILE A 119 9.51 15.93 0.77
CA ILE A 119 9.24 16.23 -0.65
C ILE A 119 10.15 17.35 -1.16
N THR A 120 10.29 18.44 -0.39
CA THR A 120 11.16 19.56 -0.77
C THR A 120 12.61 19.10 -0.92
N LYS A 121 13.14 18.33 0.05
CA LYS A 121 14.49 17.77 -0.02
C LYS A 121 14.68 16.83 -1.22
N ALA A 122 13.70 15.97 -1.51
CA ALA A 122 13.77 15.06 -2.65
C ALA A 122 13.93 15.83 -3.98
N ARG A 123 13.22 16.94 -4.11
CA ARG A 123 13.31 17.83 -5.28
C ARG A 123 14.66 18.54 -5.37
N GLU A 124 15.18 19.04 -4.25
CA GLU A 124 16.51 19.66 -4.18
C GLU A 124 17.61 18.68 -4.62
N LEU A 125 17.48 17.41 -4.23
CA LEU A 125 18.39 16.32 -4.61
C LEU A 125 18.10 15.73 -6.00
N SER A 126 17.13 16.28 -6.75
CA SER A 126 16.70 15.80 -8.07
C SER A 126 16.40 14.29 -8.12
N LYS A 127 15.84 13.74 -7.03
CA LYS A 127 15.41 12.34 -6.96
C LYS A 127 14.06 12.16 -7.66
N TYR A 128 13.83 11.01 -8.29
CA TYR A 128 12.50 10.65 -8.73
C TYR A 128 11.57 10.51 -7.52
N LEU A 129 10.34 11.00 -7.62
CA LEU A 129 9.47 11.12 -6.47
C LEU A 129 8.06 10.60 -6.79
N VAL A 130 7.62 9.66 -5.95
CA VAL A 130 6.24 9.19 -5.91
C VAL A 130 5.71 9.43 -4.51
N VAL A 131 4.52 10.02 -4.43
CA VAL A 131 3.84 10.24 -3.16
C VAL A 131 2.56 9.42 -3.07
N ALA A 132 2.27 8.92 -1.87
CA ALA A 132 1.11 8.11 -1.58
C ALA A 132 0.45 8.50 -0.25
N GLY A 133 -0.71 7.91 0.01
CA GLY A 133 -1.40 8.00 1.30
C GLY A 133 -2.52 9.03 1.35
N CYS A 134 -3.02 9.23 2.57
CA CYS A 134 -4.19 10.08 2.80
C CYS A 134 -3.93 11.56 2.50
N VAL A 135 -2.70 12.06 2.68
CA VAL A 135 -2.36 13.48 2.47
C VAL A 135 -2.57 13.89 1.01
N PRO A 136 -1.91 13.27 0.03
CA PRO A 136 -2.09 13.64 -1.36
C PRO A 136 -3.51 13.35 -1.89
N GLN A 137 -4.21 12.38 -1.30
CA GLN A 137 -5.61 12.08 -1.66
C GLN A 137 -6.60 13.11 -1.10
N GLY A 138 -6.42 13.57 0.15
CA GLY A 138 -7.29 14.53 0.81
C GLY A 138 -7.01 15.98 0.42
N GLN A 139 -5.80 16.29 -0.06
CA GLN A 139 -5.39 17.62 -0.51
C GLN A 139 -4.66 17.57 -1.86
N PRO A 140 -5.30 17.09 -2.93
CA PRO A 140 -4.64 16.87 -4.23
C PRO A 140 -4.24 18.18 -4.93
N ARG A 141 -4.69 19.34 -4.45
CA ARG A 141 -4.40 20.65 -5.07
C ARG A 141 -3.28 21.42 -4.36
N SER A 142 -2.62 20.85 -3.36
CA SER A 142 -1.51 21.51 -2.68
C SER A 142 -0.34 21.78 -3.63
N ASP A 143 0.26 22.96 -3.53
CA ASP A 143 1.29 23.43 -4.46
C ASP A 143 2.55 22.55 -4.45
N TYR A 144 2.94 22.06 -3.28
CA TYR A 144 4.09 21.16 -3.14
C TYR A 144 3.89 19.79 -3.81
N LEU A 145 2.67 19.45 -4.27
CA LEU A 145 2.35 18.21 -4.99
C LEU A 145 2.32 18.38 -6.52
N GLN A 146 2.47 19.60 -7.04
CA GLN A 146 2.40 19.86 -8.48
C GLN A 146 3.56 19.18 -9.21
N GLY A 147 3.28 18.49 -10.31
CA GLY A 147 4.30 17.80 -11.13
C GLY A 147 4.92 16.56 -10.48
N ILE A 148 4.35 16.04 -9.39
CA ILE A 148 4.79 14.80 -8.74
C ILE A 148 3.79 13.68 -9.06
N SER A 149 4.29 12.47 -9.21
CA SER A 149 3.48 11.27 -9.32
C SER A 149 2.77 10.93 -8.00
N VAL A 150 1.46 10.67 -8.06
CA VAL A 150 0.60 10.44 -6.90
C VAL A 150 -0.12 9.10 -7.00
N ILE A 151 -0.08 8.32 -5.93
CA ILE A 151 -0.85 7.08 -5.75
C ILE A 151 -1.92 7.31 -4.67
N GLY A 152 -3.19 7.20 -5.08
CA GLY A 152 -4.31 7.25 -4.17
C GLY A 152 -4.41 6.01 -3.28
N VAL A 153 -5.01 6.19 -2.10
CA VAL A 153 -5.11 5.15 -1.04
C VAL A 153 -5.80 3.86 -1.48
N GLN A 154 -6.67 3.90 -2.51
CA GLN A 154 -7.37 2.72 -3.03
C GLN A 154 -6.70 2.07 -4.24
N GLN A 155 -5.60 2.66 -4.74
CA GLN A 155 -4.94 2.24 -5.98
C GLN A 155 -3.48 1.82 -5.77
N ILE A 156 -3.14 1.42 -4.54
CA ILE A 156 -1.80 0.95 -4.19
C ILE A 156 -1.37 -0.29 -4.99
N ASP A 157 -2.32 -1.03 -5.58
CA ASP A 157 -2.08 -2.13 -6.51
C ASP A 157 -1.45 -1.72 -7.84
N ARG A 158 -1.41 -0.40 -8.13
CA ARG A 158 -0.81 0.17 -9.34
C ARG A 158 0.50 0.90 -9.08
N VAL A 159 1.12 0.65 -7.93
CA VAL A 159 2.39 1.30 -7.55
C VAL A 159 3.49 1.08 -8.59
N VAL A 160 3.56 -0.12 -9.16
CA VAL A 160 4.58 -0.49 -10.16
C VAL A 160 4.43 0.38 -11.40
N ASP A 161 3.22 0.48 -11.96
CA ASP A 161 2.93 1.34 -13.12
C ASP A 161 3.39 2.79 -12.87
N VAL A 162 3.04 3.33 -11.70
CA VAL A 162 3.34 4.73 -11.37
C VAL A 162 4.84 4.94 -11.19
N VAL A 163 5.54 4.01 -10.54
CA VAL A 163 7.00 4.06 -10.37
C VAL A 163 7.70 4.00 -11.72
N GLU A 164 7.30 3.09 -12.60
CA GLU A 164 7.91 2.94 -13.93
C GLU A 164 7.72 4.18 -14.80
N GLU A 165 6.51 4.74 -14.83
CA GLU A 165 6.25 5.99 -15.57
C GLU A 165 7.01 7.17 -14.96
N THR A 166 7.16 7.21 -13.64
CA THR A 166 7.95 8.24 -12.95
C THR A 166 9.42 8.16 -13.32
N LEU A 167 10.00 6.96 -13.36
CA LEU A 167 11.39 6.75 -13.76
C LEU A 167 11.65 7.12 -15.23
N LYS A 168 10.63 7.01 -16.10
CA LYS A 168 10.68 7.51 -17.49
C LYS A 168 10.56 9.05 -17.58
N GLY A 169 10.39 9.74 -16.45
CA GLY A 169 10.22 11.19 -16.40
C GLY A 169 8.77 11.67 -16.57
N HIS A 170 7.78 10.78 -16.56
CA HIS A 170 6.37 11.15 -16.59
C HIS A 170 5.81 11.39 -15.19
N SER A 171 4.79 12.24 -15.08
CA SER A 171 4.04 12.44 -13.83
C SER A 171 2.67 11.78 -13.95
N VAL A 172 2.40 10.78 -13.11
CA VAL A 172 1.13 10.04 -13.12
C VAL A 172 0.35 10.30 -11.83
N ARG A 173 -0.95 10.61 -11.93
CA ARG A 173 -1.79 10.87 -10.75
C ARG A 173 -3.00 9.95 -10.74
N LEU A 174 -3.04 9.05 -9.76
CA LEU A 174 -4.10 8.07 -9.57
C LEU A 174 -4.96 8.47 -8.36
N PHE A 175 -6.24 8.81 -8.59
CA PHE A 175 -7.22 9.18 -7.56
C PHE A 175 -8.56 8.43 -7.69
N GLY A 176 -8.60 7.41 -8.54
CA GLY A 176 -9.78 6.59 -8.80
C GLY A 176 -10.25 5.86 -7.55
N GLN A 177 -11.58 5.70 -7.46
CA GLN A 177 -12.22 4.89 -6.44
C GLN A 177 -12.44 3.48 -6.99
N LYS A 178 -12.22 2.45 -6.16
CA LYS A 178 -12.55 1.07 -6.51
C LYS A 178 -13.99 0.77 -6.14
N LYS A 179 -14.72 0.18 -7.10
CA LYS A 179 -16.08 -0.33 -6.90
C LYS A 179 -16.19 -1.71 -7.55
N ALA A 180 -16.79 -2.65 -6.85
CA ALA A 180 -17.23 -3.94 -7.40
C ALA A 180 -18.75 -3.96 -7.39
N GLU A 181 -19.37 -4.30 -8.52
CA GLU A 181 -20.84 -4.39 -8.65
C GLU A 181 -21.58 -3.13 -8.18
N GLY A 182 -20.97 -1.95 -8.35
CA GLY A 182 -21.53 -0.67 -7.91
C GLY A 182 -21.33 -0.33 -6.42
N LYS A 183 -20.89 -1.28 -5.59
CA LYS A 183 -20.54 -1.07 -4.17
C LYS A 183 -19.05 -0.76 -4.01
N LYS A 184 -18.71 -0.01 -2.96
CA LYS A 184 -17.30 0.21 -2.60
C LYS A 184 -16.73 -1.08 -2.01
N THR A 185 -15.46 -1.33 -2.29
CA THR A 185 -14.70 -2.48 -1.78
C THR A 185 -13.70 -2.03 -0.72
N GLY A 186 -13.15 -3.00 0.04
CA GLY A 186 -12.09 -2.77 1.03
C GLY A 186 -10.85 -2.03 0.55
N GLY A 187 -10.63 -1.94 -0.77
CA GLY A 187 -9.52 -1.21 -1.37
C GLY A 187 -8.75 -2.11 -2.33
N ALA A 188 -7.43 -2.14 -2.19
CA ALA A 188 -6.58 -3.09 -2.90
C ALA A 188 -6.71 -4.51 -2.32
N SER A 189 -6.41 -5.56 -3.09
CA SER A 189 -6.57 -6.94 -2.58
C SER A 189 -5.65 -7.20 -1.38
N LEU A 190 -6.16 -7.91 -0.36
CA LEU A 190 -5.33 -8.38 0.76
C LEU A 190 -4.36 -9.50 0.33
N SER A 191 -4.56 -10.09 -0.84
CA SER A 191 -3.67 -11.09 -1.43
C SER A 191 -2.45 -10.49 -2.13
N LEU A 192 -2.27 -9.17 -2.09
CA LEU A 192 -1.12 -8.52 -2.71
C LEU A 192 0.17 -8.91 -1.98
N PRO A 193 1.30 -8.98 -2.70
CA PRO A 193 2.57 -9.25 -2.07
C PRO A 193 2.94 -8.13 -1.10
N LYS A 194 3.61 -8.50 -0.01
CA LYS A 194 3.93 -7.59 1.09
C LYS A 194 5.38 -7.76 1.53
N VAL A 195 6.08 -6.67 1.81
CA VAL A 195 7.37 -6.72 2.52
C VAL A 195 7.15 -6.11 3.89
N ARG A 196 7.14 -6.95 4.93
CA ARG A 196 6.87 -6.52 6.31
C ARG A 196 8.06 -5.75 6.86
N LYS A 197 7.80 -4.65 7.57
CA LYS A 197 8.85 -3.94 8.33
C LYS A 197 9.29 -4.75 9.54
N ASN A 198 8.34 -5.37 10.23
CA ASN A 198 8.59 -6.33 11.30
C ASN A 198 8.13 -7.72 10.83
N PRO A 199 9.05 -8.69 10.61
CA PRO A 199 8.67 -10.04 10.18
C PRO A 199 7.73 -10.79 11.11
N LEU A 200 7.66 -10.39 12.39
CA LEU A 200 6.85 -11.05 13.42
C LEU A 200 5.41 -10.52 13.53
N ILE A 201 5.10 -9.40 12.86
CA ILE A 201 3.82 -8.70 12.99
C ILE A 201 3.19 -8.52 11.60
N GLU A 202 1.93 -8.95 11.45
CA GLU A 202 1.13 -8.62 10.27
C GLU A 202 0.07 -7.56 10.61
N ILE A 203 0.03 -6.48 9.82
CA ILE A 203 -1.03 -5.48 9.90
C ILE A 203 -2.08 -5.75 8.82
N ILE A 204 -3.30 -6.11 9.22
CA ILE A 204 -4.41 -6.40 8.31
C ILE A 204 -5.46 -5.30 8.39
N ALA A 205 -5.70 -4.61 7.28
CA ALA A 205 -6.82 -3.67 7.17
C ALA A 205 -8.11 -4.47 6.91
N ILE A 206 -9.09 -4.35 7.81
CA ILE A 206 -10.36 -5.10 7.68
C ILE A 206 -11.41 -4.34 6.86
N ASN A 207 -11.25 -3.02 6.76
CA ASN A 207 -12.04 -2.14 5.90
C ASN A 207 -11.22 -0.90 5.54
N THR A 208 -11.69 -0.17 4.52
CA THR A 208 -11.27 1.19 4.23
C THR A 208 -12.44 2.15 4.37
N GLY A 209 -12.15 3.37 4.79
CA GLY A 209 -13.17 4.42 4.90
C GLY A 209 -13.98 4.31 6.18
N CYS A 210 -14.88 5.27 6.37
CA CYS A 210 -15.58 5.45 7.63
C CYS A 210 -17.03 5.92 7.41
N LEU A 211 -17.94 5.49 8.26
CA LEU A 211 -19.34 5.93 8.26
C LEU A 211 -19.53 7.30 8.93
N ASN A 212 -18.70 7.62 9.93
CA ASN A 212 -18.80 8.85 10.71
C ASN A 212 -18.68 10.15 9.88
N GLN A 213 -19.27 11.24 10.37
CA GLN A 213 -19.30 12.57 9.72
C GLN A 213 -18.63 13.68 10.54
N CYS A 214 -17.55 13.33 11.27
CA CYS A 214 -16.91 14.23 12.22
C CYS A 214 -16.47 15.56 11.58
N THR A 215 -16.74 16.68 12.25
CA THR A 215 -16.53 18.03 11.70
C THR A 215 -15.06 18.43 11.52
N TYR A 216 -14.13 17.69 12.12
CA TYR A 216 -12.68 17.96 12.07
C TYR A 216 -11.87 16.91 11.29
N CYS A 217 -12.45 15.75 10.98
CA CYS A 217 -11.70 14.60 10.49
C CYS A 217 -11.51 14.65 8.97
N LYS A 218 -10.27 14.46 8.49
CA LYS A 218 -9.96 14.35 7.05
C LYS A 218 -9.98 12.92 6.52
N THR A 219 -10.10 11.93 7.38
CA THR A 219 -10.03 10.51 7.01
C THR A 219 -11.10 10.15 5.98
N LYS A 220 -12.34 10.62 6.15
CA LYS A 220 -13.43 10.37 5.18
C LYS A 220 -13.19 11.03 3.82
N HIS A 221 -12.57 12.22 3.80
CA HIS A 221 -12.18 12.87 2.54
C HIS A 221 -11.07 12.09 1.80
N ALA A 222 -10.17 11.46 2.54
CA ALA A 222 -9.07 10.69 1.98
C ALA A 222 -9.49 9.27 1.57
N ARG A 223 -10.10 8.50 2.47
CA ARG A 223 -10.42 7.07 2.26
C ARG A 223 -11.85 6.81 1.81
N GLY A 224 -12.73 7.80 1.92
CA GLY A 224 -14.14 7.72 1.51
C GLY A 224 -15.05 7.07 2.55
N GLU A 225 -16.30 6.80 2.13
CA GLU A 225 -17.23 5.91 2.83
C GLU A 225 -16.67 4.51 3.05
N LEU A 226 -17.24 3.82 4.04
CA LEU A 226 -16.94 2.44 4.40
C LEU A 226 -17.01 1.49 3.18
N GLY A 227 -15.96 0.69 3.04
CA GLY A 227 -15.91 -0.52 2.23
C GLY A 227 -15.19 -1.60 3.04
N SER A 228 -15.86 -2.69 3.37
CA SER A 228 -15.31 -3.80 4.14
C SER A 228 -14.73 -4.89 3.24
N TYR A 229 -13.72 -5.60 3.71
CA TYR A 229 -13.28 -6.85 3.09
C TYR A 229 -14.18 -8.02 3.55
N PRO A 230 -14.46 -9.00 2.68
CA PRO A 230 -15.09 -10.25 3.08
C PRO A 230 -14.30 -10.95 4.19
N ILE A 231 -15.00 -11.64 5.09
CA ILE A 231 -14.37 -12.37 6.21
C ILE A 231 -13.30 -13.34 5.70
N GLU A 232 -13.61 -14.09 4.65
CA GLU A 232 -12.70 -15.09 4.08
C GLU A 232 -11.38 -14.49 3.61
N ASP A 233 -11.38 -13.29 3.01
CA ASP A 233 -10.16 -12.64 2.56
C ASP A 233 -9.24 -12.27 3.74
N ILE A 234 -9.85 -11.78 4.82
CA ILE A 234 -9.12 -11.40 6.05
C ILE A 234 -8.57 -12.66 6.74
N VAL A 235 -9.39 -13.71 6.86
CA VAL A 235 -9.00 -14.98 7.47
C VAL A 235 -7.90 -15.68 6.66
N ASN A 236 -8.00 -15.68 5.32
CA ASN A 236 -6.98 -16.26 4.45
C ASN A 236 -5.65 -15.50 4.57
N ARG A 237 -5.69 -14.16 4.68
CA ARG A 237 -4.49 -13.35 4.92
C ARG A 237 -3.87 -13.65 6.29
N ALA A 238 -4.69 -13.84 7.32
CA ALA A 238 -4.23 -14.23 8.65
C ALA A 238 -3.53 -15.60 8.63
N LYS A 239 -4.16 -16.63 8.06
CA LYS A 239 -3.58 -17.98 7.90
C LYS A 239 -2.23 -17.94 7.19
N GLN A 240 -2.18 -17.29 6.03
CA GLN A 240 -0.94 -17.12 5.28
C GLN A 240 0.15 -16.43 6.11
N SER A 241 -0.20 -15.44 6.93
CA SER A 241 0.79 -14.73 7.75
C SER A 241 1.37 -15.63 8.84
N PHE A 242 0.55 -16.48 9.47
CA PHE A 242 1.03 -17.47 10.44
C PHE A 242 1.91 -18.54 9.78
N GLU A 243 1.56 -19.01 8.58
CA GLU A 243 2.41 -19.91 7.78
C GLU A 243 3.76 -19.27 7.38
N GLU A 244 3.86 -17.95 7.41
CA GLU A 244 5.07 -17.17 7.15
C GLU A 244 5.84 -16.80 8.43
N GLY A 245 5.44 -17.34 9.60
CA GLY A 245 6.12 -17.19 10.89
C GLY A 245 5.79 -15.91 11.67
N VAL A 246 4.71 -15.21 11.30
CA VAL A 246 4.16 -14.10 12.09
C VAL A 246 3.60 -14.65 13.40
N VAL A 247 3.79 -13.94 14.52
CA VAL A 247 3.25 -14.31 15.84
C VAL A 247 2.20 -13.33 16.35
N GLU A 248 2.04 -12.19 15.69
CA GLU A 248 1.12 -11.15 16.11
C GLU A 248 0.38 -10.55 14.90
N ILE A 249 -0.95 -10.42 15.00
CA ILE A 249 -1.78 -9.73 14.01
C ILE A 249 -2.33 -8.44 14.59
N TRP A 250 -2.18 -7.34 13.87
CA TRP A 250 -2.84 -6.07 14.16
C TRP A 250 -4.00 -5.86 13.19
N LEU A 251 -5.22 -5.87 13.71
CA LEU A 251 -6.37 -5.43 12.93
C LEU A 251 -6.42 -3.90 12.91
N THR A 252 -6.49 -3.33 11.73
CA THR A 252 -6.57 -1.89 11.55
C THR A 252 -7.77 -1.49 10.72
N SER A 253 -8.30 -0.32 11.03
CA SER A 253 -9.42 0.32 10.34
C SER A 253 -9.45 1.80 10.72
N GLU A 254 -10.30 2.57 10.04
CA GLU A 254 -10.66 3.92 10.49
C GLU A 254 -11.62 3.89 11.69
N ASP A 255 -12.44 2.85 11.77
CA ASP A 255 -13.36 2.56 12.86
C ASP A 255 -13.65 1.05 12.84
N LEU A 256 -13.13 0.30 13.82
CA LEU A 256 -13.20 -1.16 13.82
C LEU A 256 -14.63 -1.65 14.03
N GLY A 257 -15.38 -1.00 14.92
CA GLY A 257 -16.77 -1.36 15.21
C GLY A 257 -17.67 -1.25 13.98
N ALA A 258 -17.35 -0.36 13.05
CA ALA A 258 -18.14 -0.17 11.83
C ALA A 258 -17.97 -1.30 10.79
N TYR A 259 -17.08 -2.27 11.01
CA TYR A 259 -16.84 -3.37 10.07
C TYR A 259 -18.13 -4.16 9.80
N GLY A 260 -18.40 -4.40 8.51
CA GLY A 260 -19.46 -5.31 8.08
C GLY A 260 -20.83 -4.68 7.85
N HIS A 261 -21.07 -3.43 8.29
CA HIS A 261 -22.33 -2.70 8.05
C HIS A 261 -22.68 -2.56 6.56
N ASP A 262 -21.69 -2.55 5.66
CA ASP A 262 -21.87 -2.44 4.21
C ASP A 262 -22.04 -3.80 3.48
N ILE A 263 -21.73 -4.91 4.16
CA ILE A 263 -21.75 -6.28 3.60
C ILE A 263 -22.60 -7.27 4.42
N ASN A 264 -23.44 -6.79 5.35
CA ASN A 264 -24.34 -7.60 6.19
C ASN A 264 -23.62 -8.67 7.03
N VAL A 265 -22.46 -8.33 7.60
CA VAL A 265 -21.78 -9.15 8.62
C VAL A 265 -21.46 -8.27 9.83
N THR A 266 -21.02 -8.85 10.94
CA THR A 266 -20.66 -8.10 12.14
C THR A 266 -19.19 -8.29 12.51
N LEU A 267 -18.64 -7.33 13.25
CA LEU A 267 -17.27 -7.42 13.78
C LEU A 267 -17.07 -8.71 14.64
N PRO A 268 -17.95 -9.07 15.59
CA PRO A 268 -17.79 -10.32 16.35
C PRO A 268 -17.69 -11.58 15.48
N GLN A 269 -18.46 -11.67 14.38
CA GLN A 269 -18.38 -12.82 13.46
C GLN A 269 -16.98 -12.96 12.86
N LEU A 270 -16.40 -11.86 12.41
CA LEU A 270 -15.01 -11.84 11.91
C LEU A 270 -14.03 -12.25 13.01
N LEU A 271 -14.14 -11.65 14.19
CA LEU A 271 -13.19 -11.88 15.28
C LEU A 271 -13.19 -13.33 15.75
N TRP A 272 -14.37 -13.96 15.87
CA TRP A 272 -14.46 -15.38 16.20
C TRP A 272 -13.81 -16.26 15.13
N LYS A 273 -14.01 -15.94 13.84
CA LYS A 273 -13.36 -16.65 12.72
C LYS A 273 -11.84 -16.48 12.72
N LEU A 274 -11.33 -15.32 13.13
CA LEU A 274 -9.89 -15.09 13.27
C LEU A 274 -9.31 -15.87 14.45
N VAL A 275 -10.00 -15.90 15.59
CA VAL A 275 -9.55 -16.64 16.77
C VAL A 275 -9.37 -18.13 16.48
N GLU A 276 -10.22 -18.73 15.65
CA GLU A 276 -10.11 -20.13 15.20
C GLU A 276 -8.76 -20.43 14.52
N VAL A 277 -8.18 -19.46 13.81
CA VAL A 277 -6.99 -19.67 12.96
C VAL A 277 -5.68 -19.16 13.57
N ILE A 278 -5.75 -18.42 14.68
CA ILE A 278 -4.56 -17.95 15.40
C ILE A 278 -3.91 -19.14 16.12
N PRO A 279 -2.63 -19.46 15.88
CA PRO A 279 -1.93 -20.54 16.59
C PRO A 279 -1.79 -20.28 18.08
N GLU A 280 -1.48 -21.33 18.84
CA GLU A 280 -1.18 -21.18 20.27
C GLU A 280 0.08 -20.32 20.50
N GLY A 281 0.01 -19.40 21.47
CA GLY A 281 1.05 -18.41 21.76
C GLY A 281 1.09 -17.19 20.86
N ALA A 282 0.42 -17.23 19.70
CA ALA A 282 0.22 -16.06 18.86
C ALA A 282 -0.96 -15.21 19.37
N ARG A 283 -0.96 -13.92 19.05
CA ARG A 283 -1.97 -12.96 19.55
C ARG A 283 -2.50 -12.03 18.47
N MET A 284 -3.72 -11.54 18.67
CA MET A 284 -4.34 -10.52 17.86
C MET A 284 -4.63 -9.27 18.68
N ARG A 285 -4.26 -8.12 18.12
CA ARG A 285 -4.55 -6.79 18.64
C ARG A 285 -5.69 -6.16 17.84
N LEU A 286 -6.66 -5.63 18.56
CA LEU A 286 -7.74 -4.84 17.97
C LEU A 286 -7.33 -3.37 17.84
N GLY A 287 -7.71 -2.77 16.70
CA GLY A 287 -7.51 -1.35 16.41
C GLY A 287 -8.48 -0.43 17.17
N MET A 288 -8.54 0.84 16.76
CA MET A 288 -9.48 1.79 17.38
C MET A 288 -10.93 1.51 16.96
N THR A 289 -11.86 1.77 17.87
CA THR A 289 -13.30 1.71 17.61
C THR A 289 -13.99 2.91 18.23
N ASN A 290 -14.97 3.50 17.54
CA ASN A 290 -15.81 4.53 18.16
C ASN A 290 -16.92 3.87 19.02
N PRO A 291 -17.41 4.57 20.06
CA PRO A 291 -18.48 4.07 20.93
C PRO A 291 -19.75 3.56 20.23
N PRO A 292 -20.33 4.25 19.20
CA PRO A 292 -21.64 3.87 18.66
C PRO A 292 -21.70 2.42 18.17
N TYR A 293 -20.73 2.00 17.38
CA TYR A 293 -20.74 0.67 16.76
C TYR A 293 -20.28 -0.44 17.72
N ILE A 294 -19.45 -0.11 18.71
CA ILE A 294 -19.04 -1.13 19.70
C ILE A 294 -20.15 -1.41 20.71
N LEU A 295 -21.00 -0.42 21.00
CA LEU A 295 -22.17 -0.57 21.89
C LEU A 295 -23.14 -1.65 21.39
N GLU A 296 -23.33 -1.76 20.08
CA GLU A 296 -24.21 -2.77 19.46
C GLU A 296 -23.75 -4.23 19.75
N HIS A 297 -22.47 -4.41 20.10
CA HIS A 297 -21.84 -5.73 20.23
C HIS A 297 -21.06 -5.90 21.54
N LEU A 298 -21.30 -5.05 22.54
CA LEU A 298 -20.45 -4.90 23.72
C LEU A 298 -20.27 -6.21 24.52
N GLU A 299 -21.34 -7.01 24.63
CA GLU A 299 -21.28 -8.32 25.31
C GLU A 299 -20.36 -9.32 24.60
N GLU A 300 -20.49 -9.44 23.28
CA GLU A 300 -19.66 -10.33 22.47
C GLU A 300 -18.21 -9.86 22.44
N MET A 301 -18.00 -8.54 22.38
CA MET A 301 -16.67 -7.96 22.46
C MET A 301 -15.98 -8.28 23.79
N ALA A 302 -16.70 -8.21 24.92
CA ALA A 302 -16.16 -8.61 26.21
C ALA A 302 -15.79 -10.11 26.26
N LYS A 303 -16.56 -10.99 25.62
CA LYS A 303 -16.22 -12.42 25.51
C LYS A 303 -14.94 -12.63 24.70
N ILE A 304 -14.83 -11.97 23.55
CA ILE A 304 -13.67 -12.10 22.65
C ILE A 304 -12.40 -11.51 23.29
N LEU A 305 -12.51 -10.37 23.98
CA LEU A 305 -11.37 -9.74 24.66
C LEU A 305 -10.83 -10.58 25.84
N ASN A 306 -11.63 -11.49 26.40
CA ASN A 306 -11.17 -12.47 27.40
C ASN A 306 -10.50 -13.70 26.77
N HIS A 307 -10.53 -13.85 25.43
CA HIS A 307 -9.93 -14.99 24.78
C HIS A 307 -8.38 -14.90 24.83
N PRO A 308 -7.64 -15.98 25.16
CA PRO A 308 -6.18 -15.94 25.35
C PRO A 308 -5.38 -15.53 24.10
N ARG A 309 -5.98 -15.67 22.92
CA ARG A 309 -5.41 -15.27 21.62
C ARG A 309 -5.67 -13.80 21.26
N VAL A 310 -6.37 -13.03 22.11
CA VAL A 310 -6.70 -11.63 21.89
C VAL A 310 -6.12 -10.82 23.05
N TYR A 311 -5.51 -9.68 22.75
CA TYR A 311 -5.07 -8.77 23.82
C TYR A 311 -6.28 -8.13 24.50
N LYS A 312 -6.23 -8.04 25.83
CA LYS A 312 -7.16 -7.29 26.70
C LYS A 312 -6.89 -5.79 26.57
N PHE A 313 -6.97 -5.28 25.36
CA PHE A 313 -6.68 -3.92 24.99
C PHE A 313 -7.73 -3.43 23.99
N LEU A 314 -8.28 -2.24 24.25
CA LEU A 314 -9.14 -1.57 23.29
C LEU A 314 -8.87 -0.07 23.26
N HIS A 315 -8.78 0.47 22.05
CA HIS A 315 -8.63 1.90 21.85
C HIS A 315 -9.99 2.52 21.53
N VAL A 316 -10.55 3.25 22.50
CA VAL A 316 -11.86 3.91 22.40
C VAL A 316 -11.66 5.43 22.56
N PRO A 317 -11.66 6.21 21.47
CA PRO A 317 -11.39 7.64 21.56
C PRO A 317 -12.62 8.42 22.03
N VAL A 318 -12.51 9.12 23.16
CA VAL A 318 -13.59 9.97 23.69
C VAL A 318 -13.62 11.33 22.99
N GLN A 319 -12.46 11.87 22.62
CA GLN A 319 -12.21 13.18 21.99
C GLN A 319 -12.50 14.39 22.87
N SER A 320 -13.67 14.44 23.50
CA SER A 320 -14.08 15.42 24.50
C SER A 320 -15.05 14.75 25.47
N ALA A 321 -15.06 15.15 26.73
CA ALA A 321 -16.03 14.64 27.69
C ALA A 321 -17.29 15.53 27.81
N SER A 322 -17.39 16.62 27.04
CA SER A 322 -18.59 17.48 27.00
C SER A 322 -19.50 17.09 25.84
N ASP A 323 -20.77 16.81 26.16
CA ASP A 323 -21.78 16.48 25.16
C ASP A 323 -22.03 17.63 24.17
N SER A 324 -21.90 18.89 24.61
CA SER A 324 -22.01 20.05 23.72
C SER A 324 -20.90 20.02 22.66
N VAL A 325 -19.65 19.82 23.10
CA VAL A 325 -18.50 19.74 22.20
C VAL A 325 -18.57 18.50 21.31
N LEU A 326 -19.01 17.35 21.84
CA LEU A 326 -19.22 16.12 21.07
C LEU A 326 -20.27 16.31 19.96
N MET A 327 -21.36 17.02 20.25
CA MET A 327 -22.39 17.36 19.26
C MET A 327 -21.83 18.26 18.15
N ASP A 328 -21.05 19.29 18.49
CA ASP A 328 -20.39 20.16 17.50
C ASP A 328 -19.31 19.44 16.69
N MET A 329 -18.68 18.43 17.30
CA MET A 329 -17.79 17.49 16.63
C MET A 329 -18.54 16.54 15.68
N LYS A 330 -19.88 16.48 15.74
CA LYS A 330 -20.75 15.47 15.11
C LYS A 330 -20.36 14.05 15.51
N ARG A 331 -20.20 13.82 16.81
CA ARG A 331 -20.13 12.48 17.38
C ARG A 331 -21.56 11.97 17.60
N GLU A 332 -21.76 10.69 17.27
CA GLU A 332 -23.06 10.00 17.45
C GLU A 332 -23.12 9.27 18.80
N TYR A 333 -22.41 9.79 19.80
CA TYR A 333 -22.36 9.27 21.17
C TYR A 333 -22.21 10.43 22.15
N SER A 334 -22.65 10.19 23.39
CA SER A 334 -22.50 11.07 24.55
C SER A 334 -21.35 10.62 25.46
N GLN A 335 -21.03 11.45 26.45
CA GLN A 335 -20.15 11.09 27.56
C GLN A 335 -20.68 9.86 28.31
N ALA A 336 -22.00 9.77 28.52
CA ALA A 336 -22.63 8.63 29.19
C ALA A 336 -22.45 7.32 28.42
N ASP A 337 -22.56 7.37 27.09
CA ASP A 337 -22.31 6.22 26.22
C ASP A 337 -20.86 5.73 26.31
N PHE A 338 -19.90 6.67 26.30
CA PHE A 338 -18.49 6.34 26.49
C PHE A 338 -18.23 5.70 27.86
N ARG A 339 -18.78 6.28 28.94
CA ARG A 339 -18.69 5.74 30.30
C ARG A 339 -19.24 4.32 30.35
N HIS A 340 -20.41 4.09 29.75
CA HIS A 340 -21.02 2.77 29.68
C HIS A 340 -20.10 1.73 29.02
N VAL A 341 -19.48 2.06 27.88
CA VAL A 341 -18.50 1.17 27.23
C VAL A 341 -17.33 0.85 28.16
N VAL A 342 -16.72 1.87 28.78
CA VAL A 342 -15.54 1.69 29.62
C VAL A 342 -15.87 0.88 30.87
N ASP A 343 -16.94 1.23 31.58
CA ASP A 343 -17.35 0.57 32.82
C ASP A 343 -17.74 -0.89 32.57
N PHE A 344 -18.51 -1.14 31.52
CA PHE A 344 -18.90 -2.50 31.15
C PHE A 344 -17.69 -3.37 30.85
N LEU A 345 -16.74 -2.86 30.05
CA LEU A 345 -15.53 -3.59 29.70
C LEU A 345 -14.63 -3.82 30.93
N LYS A 346 -14.43 -2.81 31.78
CA LYS A 346 -13.67 -2.96 33.04
C LYS A 346 -14.29 -4.00 33.98
N GLN A 347 -15.62 -4.09 34.00
CA GLN A 347 -16.34 -5.07 34.82
C GLN A 347 -16.25 -6.50 34.26
N ARG A 348 -16.32 -6.66 32.93
CA ARG A 348 -16.42 -7.98 32.27
C ARG A 348 -15.10 -8.53 31.75
N VAL A 349 -14.10 -7.68 31.56
CA VAL A 349 -12.76 -8.04 31.09
C VAL A 349 -11.76 -7.55 32.13
N PRO A 350 -11.41 -8.40 33.12
CA PRO A 350 -10.46 -8.03 34.17
C PRO A 350 -9.15 -7.50 33.58
N GLU A 351 -8.65 -6.41 34.16
CA GLU A 351 -7.38 -5.76 33.80
C GLU A 351 -7.31 -5.17 32.39
N ILE A 352 -8.45 -5.02 31.69
CA ILE A 352 -8.46 -4.42 30.35
C ILE A 352 -7.81 -3.02 30.34
N THR A 353 -6.88 -2.82 29.40
CA THR A 353 -6.31 -1.50 29.12
C THR A 353 -7.18 -0.80 28.09
N ILE A 354 -7.78 0.33 28.50
CA ILE A 354 -8.46 1.26 27.60
C ILE A 354 -7.51 2.39 27.23
N ALA A 355 -7.20 2.50 25.95
CA ALA A 355 -6.54 3.67 25.38
C ALA A 355 -7.58 4.66 24.86
N THR A 356 -7.33 5.96 24.98
CA THR A 356 -8.25 6.99 24.46
C THR A 356 -7.50 8.19 23.88
N ASP A 357 -8.19 8.95 23.02
CA ASP A 357 -7.71 10.22 22.46
C ASP A 357 -8.54 11.38 23.01
N LEU A 358 -7.88 12.52 23.21
CA LEU A 358 -8.48 13.80 23.51
C LEU A 358 -8.06 14.86 22.49
N ILE A 359 -8.97 15.78 22.18
CA ILE A 359 -8.71 16.96 21.37
C ILE A 359 -9.01 18.19 22.24
N CYS A 360 -7.95 18.82 22.75
CA CYS A 360 -8.07 20.06 23.49
C CYS A 360 -8.20 21.25 22.54
N GLY A 361 -9.03 22.23 22.90
CA GLY A 361 -9.15 23.49 22.17
C GLY A 361 -10.01 23.41 20.92
N PHE A 362 -10.98 22.49 20.88
CA PHE A 362 -11.98 22.48 19.81
C PHE A 362 -12.71 23.83 19.76
N PRO A 363 -13.08 24.37 18.57
CA PRO A 363 -13.57 25.74 18.43
C PRO A 363 -14.68 26.20 19.40
N THR A 364 -15.54 25.30 19.83
CA THR A 364 -16.68 25.59 20.71
C THR A 364 -16.43 25.25 22.18
N GLU A 365 -15.25 24.73 22.54
CA GLU A 365 -14.91 24.28 23.89
C GLU A 365 -14.83 25.44 24.90
N THR A 366 -15.76 25.48 25.85
CA THR A 366 -15.75 26.43 26.97
C THR A 366 -14.87 25.92 28.12
N GLU A 367 -14.68 26.73 29.16
CA GLU A 367 -13.91 26.29 30.34
C GLU A 367 -14.63 25.15 31.08
N LYS A 368 -15.96 25.21 31.19
CA LYS A 368 -16.77 24.15 31.79
C LYS A 368 -16.62 22.83 31.02
N ASP A 369 -16.65 22.88 29.68
CA ASP A 369 -16.47 21.69 28.85
C ASP A 369 -15.09 21.05 29.03
N PHE A 370 -14.09 21.89 29.26
CA PHE A 370 -12.73 21.45 29.54
C PHE A 370 -12.61 20.82 30.94
N GLU A 371 -13.26 21.39 31.95
CA GLU A 371 -13.35 20.83 33.30
C GLU A 371 -14.00 19.44 33.29
N GLU A 372 -15.11 19.24 32.57
CA GLU A 372 -15.74 17.93 32.40
C GLU A 372 -14.76 16.89 31.80
N THR A 373 -13.86 17.32 30.91
CA THR A 373 -12.82 16.46 30.33
C THR A 373 -11.71 16.13 31.32
N MET A 374 -11.32 17.08 32.18
CA MET A 374 -10.36 16.85 33.24
C MET A 374 -10.89 15.85 34.28
N ASP A 375 -12.15 16.01 34.68
CA ASP A 375 -12.82 15.13 35.64
C ASP A 375 -12.87 13.68 35.14
N LEU A 376 -13.21 13.48 33.86
CA LEU A 376 -13.20 12.16 33.24
C LEU A 376 -11.80 11.51 33.27
N VAL A 377 -10.75 12.27 32.99
CA VAL A 377 -9.37 11.76 33.00
C VAL A 377 -8.91 11.40 34.41
N ASP A 378 -9.25 12.21 35.40
CA ASP A 378 -8.90 11.96 36.80
C ASP A 378 -9.65 10.76 37.39
N GLU A 379 -10.92 10.58 37.00
CA GLU A 379 -11.74 9.45 37.42
C GLU A 379 -11.19 8.11 36.89
N TYR A 380 -10.93 8.03 35.58
CA TYR A 380 -10.57 6.76 34.94
C TYR A 380 -9.08 6.44 34.97
N LYS A 381 -8.21 7.45 35.15
CA LYS A 381 -6.74 7.34 35.19
C LYS A 381 -6.18 6.44 34.08
N PHE A 382 -6.53 6.76 32.84
CA PHE A 382 -6.20 5.94 31.66
C PHE A 382 -4.69 5.62 31.57
N PRO A 383 -4.29 4.35 31.36
CA PRO A 383 -2.88 4.00 31.16
C PRO A 383 -2.28 4.60 29.88
N SER A 384 -3.11 4.74 28.83
CA SER A 384 -2.71 5.27 27.53
C SER A 384 -3.64 6.39 27.08
N LEU A 385 -3.19 7.64 27.24
CA LEU A 385 -3.93 8.85 26.87
C LEU A 385 -3.21 9.61 25.75
N PHE A 386 -3.85 9.74 24.59
CA PHE A 386 -3.35 10.52 23.46
C PHE A 386 -3.93 11.94 23.50
N ILE A 387 -3.14 12.88 24.04
CA ILE A 387 -3.53 14.27 24.16
C ILE A 387 -3.14 15.03 22.89
N ASN A 388 -4.11 15.50 22.13
CA ASN A 388 -3.90 16.24 20.89
C ASN A 388 -4.49 17.65 20.99
N GLN A 389 -3.89 18.60 20.28
CA GLN A 389 -4.47 19.93 20.07
C GLN A 389 -5.38 19.92 18.85
N TYR A 390 -6.47 20.68 18.89
CA TYR A 390 -7.24 20.95 17.69
C TYR A 390 -6.42 21.78 16.71
N PHE A 391 -6.34 21.29 15.47
CA PHE A 391 -5.79 22.05 14.36
C PHE A 391 -6.82 22.14 13.23
N PRO A 392 -7.09 23.34 12.70
CA PRO A 392 -8.01 23.50 11.58
C PRO A 392 -7.44 22.82 10.34
N ARG A 393 -8.24 21.94 9.72
CA ARG A 393 -7.85 21.23 8.50
C ARG A 393 -8.61 21.82 7.32
N PRO A 394 -7.94 22.34 6.27
CA PRO A 394 -8.62 22.92 5.12
C PRO A 394 -9.67 21.99 4.52
N GLY A 395 -10.90 22.48 4.34
CA GLY A 395 -12.01 21.71 3.78
C GLY A 395 -12.95 21.06 4.81
N THR A 396 -12.58 21.01 6.10
CA THR A 396 -13.47 20.46 7.14
C THR A 396 -14.44 21.54 7.66
N PRO A 397 -15.65 21.16 8.14
CA PRO A 397 -16.58 22.12 8.74
C PRO A 397 -15.99 22.91 9.92
N ALA A 398 -15.27 22.23 10.82
CA ALA A 398 -14.67 22.87 12.00
C ALA A 398 -13.58 23.88 11.64
N ALA A 399 -12.95 23.77 10.47
CA ALA A 399 -11.93 24.73 10.05
C ALA A 399 -12.50 26.13 9.76
N LYS A 400 -13.83 26.25 9.58
CA LYS A 400 -14.53 27.52 9.38
C LYS A 400 -15.01 28.16 10.68
N MET A 401 -14.91 27.45 11.80
CA MET A 401 -15.38 27.94 13.10
C MET A 401 -14.36 28.92 13.72
N PRO A 402 -14.80 29.92 14.51
CA PRO A 402 -13.91 30.80 15.24
C PRO A 402 -12.98 30.02 16.17
N ARG A 403 -11.68 30.30 16.14
CA ARG A 403 -10.69 29.54 16.90
C ARG A 403 -10.58 30.05 18.33
N ILE A 404 -10.38 29.13 19.25
CA ILE A 404 -9.89 29.43 20.60
C ILE A 404 -8.46 29.98 20.48
N PRO A 405 -8.09 31.03 21.24
CA PRO A 405 -6.74 31.58 21.25
C PRO A 405 -5.68 30.50 21.54
N ALA A 406 -4.59 30.50 20.78
CA ALA A 406 -3.56 29.47 20.87
C ALA A 406 -2.97 29.32 22.29
N GLN A 407 -2.88 30.42 23.05
CA GLN A 407 -2.44 30.40 24.44
C GLN A 407 -3.36 29.58 25.35
N GLN A 408 -4.68 29.68 25.17
CA GLN A 408 -5.65 28.88 25.93
C GLN A 408 -5.57 27.40 25.56
N VAL A 409 -5.46 27.08 24.25
CA VAL A 409 -5.28 25.69 23.79
C VAL A 409 -4.01 25.06 24.38
N LYS A 410 -2.90 25.82 24.40
CA LYS A 410 -1.64 25.40 25.04
C LYS A 410 -1.82 25.19 26.54
N LYS A 411 -2.49 26.11 27.25
CA LYS A 411 -2.79 26.00 28.69
C LYS A 411 -3.58 24.72 28.99
N ARG A 412 -4.65 24.46 28.24
CA ARG A 412 -5.50 23.26 28.39
C ARG A 412 -4.73 21.96 28.14
N THR A 413 -4.01 21.90 27.03
CA THR A 413 -3.16 20.73 26.69
C THR A 413 -2.12 20.45 27.77
N LYS A 414 -1.49 21.50 28.32
CA LYS A 414 -0.52 21.40 29.40
C LYS A 414 -1.19 20.86 30.68
N ALA A 415 -2.36 21.37 31.05
CA ALA A 415 -3.09 20.89 32.24
C ALA A 415 -3.47 19.40 32.13
N VAL A 416 -4.00 18.93 30.99
CA VAL A 416 -4.28 17.49 30.79
C VAL A 416 -2.99 16.68 30.85
N SER A 417 -1.89 17.20 30.30
CA SER A 417 -0.59 16.52 30.34
C SER A 417 -0.05 16.42 31.77
N GLU A 418 -0.17 17.48 32.57
CA GLU A 418 0.23 17.49 33.98
C GLU A 418 -0.62 16.53 34.80
N LEU A 419 -1.95 16.50 34.60
CA LEU A 419 -2.83 15.52 35.21
C LEU A 419 -2.44 14.09 34.79
N PHE A 420 -2.20 13.85 33.51
CA PHE A 420 -1.75 12.55 33.06
C PHE A 420 -0.42 12.17 33.75
N GLN A 421 0.54 13.08 33.89
CA GLN A 421 1.81 12.78 34.57
C GLN A 421 1.69 12.62 36.10
N SER A 422 0.58 13.04 36.73
CA SER A 422 0.44 13.01 38.19
C SER A 422 0.17 11.61 38.75
N TYR A 423 -0.36 10.68 37.95
CA TYR A 423 -0.67 9.32 38.38
C TYR A 423 0.17 8.24 37.67
N THR A 424 0.34 7.11 38.35
CA THR A 424 1.11 5.94 37.89
C THR A 424 0.16 4.79 37.54
N PRO A 425 -0.05 4.46 36.26
CA PRO A 425 -1.11 3.53 35.87
C PRO A 425 -0.77 2.05 36.13
N TYR A 426 0.49 1.71 36.40
CA TYR A 426 0.95 0.32 36.44
C TYR A 426 1.47 -0.16 37.79
N ASP A 427 1.47 0.67 38.84
CA ASP A 427 2.14 0.30 40.11
C ASP A 427 1.58 -0.96 40.76
N HIS A 428 0.31 -1.28 40.50
CA HIS A 428 -0.32 -2.53 40.94
C HIS A 428 0.33 -3.78 40.33
N LYS A 429 1.05 -3.68 39.20
CA LYS A 429 1.71 -4.79 38.50
C LYS A 429 3.11 -5.09 39.02
N LEU A 430 3.63 -4.29 39.95
CA LEU A 430 4.99 -4.46 40.46
C LEU A 430 5.11 -5.80 41.21
N GLY A 431 6.10 -6.62 40.82
CA GLY A 431 6.36 -7.94 41.41
C GLY A 431 5.53 -9.08 40.83
N GLU A 432 4.52 -8.80 40.00
CA GLU A 432 3.71 -9.81 39.34
C GLU A 432 4.50 -10.60 38.29
N VAL A 433 4.09 -11.84 38.08
CA VAL A 433 4.60 -12.70 37.01
C VAL A 433 3.60 -12.69 35.85
N GLN A 434 4.06 -12.29 34.67
CA GLN A 434 3.23 -12.09 33.49
C GLN A 434 3.83 -12.73 32.25
N ASN A 435 2.98 -13.17 31.32
CA ASN A 435 3.41 -13.65 30.01
C ASN A 435 3.54 -12.48 29.04
N VAL A 436 4.68 -12.39 28.34
CA VAL A 436 5.03 -11.29 27.44
C VAL A 436 5.45 -11.83 26.08
N LEU A 437 4.74 -11.43 25.02
CA LEU A 437 5.10 -11.77 23.64
C LEU A 437 6.13 -10.76 23.13
N VAL A 438 7.34 -11.22 22.85
CA VAL A 438 8.47 -10.36 22.45
C VAL A 438 8.51 -10.22 20.93
N THR A 439 8.21 -9.04 20.38
CA THR A 439 8.11 -8.83 18.93
C THR A 439 9.01 -7.74 18.38
N GLU A 440 9.56 -6.88 19.24
CA GLU A 440 10.27 -5.66 18.81
C GLU A 440 11.62 -5.47 19.51
N VAL A 441 12.44 -4.59 18.93
CA VAL A 441 13.71 -4.13 19.52
C VAL A 441 13.52 -2.67 19.93
N SER A 442 13.97 -2.32 21.13
CA SER A 442 13.88 -0.93 21.60
C SER A 442 14.69 0.04 20.72
N LYS A 443 14.30 1.32 20.71
CA LYS A 443 14.94 2.35 19.86
C LYS A 443 16.43 2.55 20.19
N ASP A 444 16.77 2.50 21.47
CA ASP A 444 18.16 2.56 21.98
C ASP A 444 18.92 1.23 21.80
N ARG A 445 18.23 0.19 21.30
CA ARG A 445 18.73 -1.17 21.10
C ARG A 445 19.31 -1.80 22.36
N GLN A 446 18.91 -1.35 23.56
CA GLN A 446 19.36 -1.94 24.82
C GLN A 446 18.47 -3.11 25.27
N TYR A 447 17.18 -3.07 24.90
CA TYR A 447 16.18 -4.04 25.33
C TYR A 447 15.47 -4.65 24.11
N TYR A 448 14.80 -5.76 24.34
CA TYR A 448 13.66 -6.13 23.53
C TYR A 448 12.38 -5.54 24.11
N VAL A 449 11.39 -5.40 23.25
CA VAL A 449 10.08 -4.89 23.60
C VAL A 449 9.08 -6.01 23.33
N GLY A 450 8.37 -6.39 24.37
CA GLY A 450 7.24 -7.29 24.28
C GLY A 450 5.99 -6.68 24.90
N HIS A 451 4.86 -7.36 24.69
CA HIS A 451 3.57 -6.93 25.20
C HIS A 451 2.95 -8.02 26.08
N ASN A 452 2.46 -7.63 27.25
CA ASN A 452 1.69 -8.52 28.14
C ASN A 452 0.25 -8.67 27.64
N GLU A 453 -0.62 -9.34 28.42
CA GLU A 453 -2.01 -9.56 28.00
C GLU A 453 -2.83 -8.29 27.79
N CYS A 454 -2.52 -7.23 28.54
CA CYS A 454 -3.18 -5.94 28.48
C CYS A 454 -2.57 -5.02 27.40
N TYR A 455 -1.63 -5.56 26.60
CA TYR A 455 -0.86 -4.82 25.60
C TYR A 455 0.02 -3.70 26.19
N ASP A 456 0.42 -3.84 27.46
CA ASP A 456 1.38 -2.91 28.07
C ASP A 456 2.79 -3.23 27.57
N GLN A 457 3.56 -2.18 27.33
CA GLN A 457 4.92 -2.31 26.83
C GLN A 457 5.86 -2.79 27.94
N VAL A 458 6.49 -3.95 27.76
CA VAL A 458 7.46 -4.54 28.69
C VAL A 458 8.85 -4.55 28.06
N LEU A 459 9.80 -3.92 28.74
CA LEU A 459 11.22 -3.95 28.39
C LEU A 459 11.84 -5.24 28.93
N VAL A 460 12.29 -6.08 28.01
CA VAL A 460 12.87 -7.40 28.28
C VAL A 460 14.37 -7.34 28.05
N PRO A 461 15.20 -7.87 28.97
CA PRO A 461 16.65 -8.00 28.75
C PRO A 461 16.94 -8.74 27.43
N LYS A 462 17.95 -8.26 26.70
CA LYS A 462 18.29 -8.85 25.40
C LYS A 462 18.90 -10.24 25.55
N ASP A 463 18.27 -11.20 24.88
CA ASP A 463 18.78 -12.53 24.62
C ASP A 463 18.23 -12.95 23.25
N GLU A 464 19.12 -13.25 22.30
CA GLU A 464 18.78 -13.58 20.90
C GLU A 464 17.73 -14.68 20.77
N HIS A 465 17.57 -15.53 21.80
CA HIS A 465 16.59 -16.59 21.81
C HIS A 465 15.17 -16.16 22.17
N LEU A 466 14.90 -14.90 22.51
CA LEU A 466 13.58 -14.46 22.99
C LEU A 466 12.68 -13.84 21.91
N LEU A 467 13.26 -13.33 20.82
CA LEU A 467 12.50 -12.63 19.79
C LEU A 467 11.53 -13.60 19.08
N GLY A 468 10.25 -13.22 19.01
CA GLY A 468 9.16 -14.06 18.48
C GLY A 468 8.63 -15.10 19.47
N LYS A 469 9.01 -15.05 20.75
CA LYS A 469 8.56 -16.00 21.78
C LYS A 469 7.70 -15.33 22.84
N LEU A 470 6.86 -16.15 23.46
CA LEU A 470 6.09 -15.81 24.65
C LEU A 470 6.93 -16.19 25.88
N VAL A 471 7.26 -15.21 26.71
CA VAL A 471 8.19 -15.38 27.82
C VAL A 471 7.49 -15.01 29.11
N GLU A 472 7.64 -15.84 30.13
CA GLU A 472 7.20 -15.50 31.47
C GLU A 472 8.25 -14.59 32.13
N VAL A 473 7.80 -13.47 32.68
CA VAL A 473 8.68 -12.46 33.27
C VAL A 473 8.12 -11.95 34.58
N GLN A 474 8.98 -11.55 35.50
CA GLN A 474 8.58 -10.86 36.72
C GLN A 474 8.79 -9.35 36.55
N ILE A 475 7.77 -8.54 36.83
CA ILE A 475 7.85 -7.08 36.73
C ILE A 475 8.68 -6.51 37.89
N THR A 476 9.75 -5.79 37.58
CA THR A 476 10.71 -5.26 38.57
C THR A 476 10.66 -3.74 38.70
N GLU A 477 10.19 -3.03 37.67
CA GLU A 477 10.09 -1.57 37.67
C GLU A 477 8.88 -1.14 36.83
N THR A 478 8.15 -0.14 37.31
CA THR A 478 7.05 0.49 36.58
C THR A 478 7.45 1.91 36.19
N GLY A 479 7.32 2.22 34.90
CA GLY A 479 7.46 3.56 34.37
C GLY A 479 6.11 4.10 33.91
N LYS A 480 6.07 5.36 33.45
CA LYS A 480 4.81 5.97 32.98
C LYS A 480 4.23 5.29 31.73
N HIS A 481 5.09 4.74 30.88
CA HIS A 481 4.73 4.20 29.56
C HIS A 481 5.29 2.79 29.32
N PHE A 482 5.98 2.21 30.29
CA PHE A 482 6.64 0.93 30.13
C PHE A 482 6.76 0.22 31.48
N LEU A 483 6.95 -1.08 31.43
CA LEU A 483 7.38 -1.93 32.53
C LEU A 483 8.80 -2.41 32.24
N LYS A 484 9.60 -2.69 33.27
CA LYS A 484 10.82 -3.51 33.13
C LYS A 484 10.63 -4.80 33.87
N CYS A 485 11.32 -5.82 33.40
CA CYS A 485 11.20 -7.14 33.97
C CYS A 485 12.54 -7.85 34.13
N ALA A 486 12.52 -8.87 34.99
CA ALA A 486 13.51 -9.92 35.03
C ALA A 486 12.94 -11.19 34.39
N LEU A 487 13.78 -11.91 33.64
CA LEU A 487 13.40 -13.16 32.99
C LEU A 487 13.14 -14.25 34.04
N THR A 488 12.06 -15.01 33.88
CA THR A 488 11.91 -16.30 34.55
C THR A 488 12.34 -17.43 33.62
N LYS A 489 12.23 -18.69 34.06
CA LYS A 489 12.75 -19.85 33.31
C LYS A 489 11.84 -20.30 32.17
N ASN A 490 10.58 -19.84 32.12
CA ASN A 490 9.58 -20.35 31.18
C ASN A 490 9.59 -19.55 29.88
N VAL A 491 9.98 -20.20 28.78
CA VAL A 491 9.95 -19.66 27.42
C VAL A 491 9.11 -20.57 26.55
N PHE A 492 8.00 -20.04 26.05
CA PHE A 492 7.11 -20.72 25.12
C PHE A 492 7.32 -20.17 23.70
N ARG A 493 7.53 -21.07 22.74
CA ARG A 493 7.60 -20.70 21.33
C ARG A 493 6.20 -20.91 20.71
N PRO A 494 5.57 -19.88 20.13
CA PRO A 494 4.34 -20.04 19.38
C PRO A 494 4.48 -21.10 18.29
N ASP A 495 3.40 -21.83 18.01
CA ASP A 495 3.37 -22.92 17.01
C ASP A 495 3.32 -22.35 15.57
N VAL A 496 4.42 -21.70 15.19
CA VAL A 496 4.62 -21.11 13.86
C VAL A 496 6.02 -21.42 13.32
N PRO A 497 6.20 -21.51 11.99
CA PRO A 497 7.51 -21.65 11.38
C PRO A 497 8.40 -20.44 11.67
N LEU A 498 9.66 -20.51 11.23
CA LEU A 498 10.55 -19.35 11.32
C LEU A 498 10.02 -18.20 10.45
N PRO A 499 10.07 -16.96 10.95
CA PRO A 499 9.61 -15.80 10.19
C PRO A 499 10.44 -15.63 8.92
N LEU A 500 9.79 -15.10 7.87
CA LEU A 500 10.48 -14.66 6.67
C LEU A 500 11.62 -13.69 7.01
N LYS A 501 12.69 -13.70 6.21
CA LYS A 501 13.80 -12.76 6.41
C LYS A 501 13.34 -11.33 6.13
N GLN A 502 13.91 -10.36 6.84
CA GLN A 502 13.62 -8.95 6.59
C GLN A 502 13.90 -8.60 5.11
N GLY A 503 12.92 -7.97 4.45
CA GLY A 503 12.97 -7.64 3.02
C GLY A 503 12.45 -8.75 2.08
N GLN A 504 12.15 -9.95 2.58
CA GLN A 504 11.55 -11.01 1.78
C GLN A 504 10.06 -10.71 1.50
N VAL A 505 9.62 -11.10 0.30
CA VAL A 505 8.26 -10.86 -0.17
C VAL A 505 7.32 -11.97 0.33
N SER A 506 6.34 -11.57 1.14
CA SER A 506 5.16 -12.35 1.54
C SER A 506 4.12 -12.39 0.42
N GLY A 507 3.26 -13.40 0.41
CA GLY A 507 2.01 -13.31 -0.35
C GLY A 507 2.12 -13.56 -1.85
N VAL A 508 3.25 -14.07 -2.36
CA VAL A 508 3.42 -14.33 -3.80
C VAL A 508 2.63 -15.59 -4.20
N SER A 509 1.35 -15.42 -4.52
CA SER A 509 0.54 -16.51 -5.05
C SER A 509 1.00 -16.91 -6.46
N GLN A 510 0.75 -18.17 -6.85
CA GLN A 510 0.98 -18.66 -8.23
C GLN A 510 0.37 -17.71 -9.29
N ILE A 511 -0.78 -17.11 -8.97
CA ILE A 511 -1.51 -16.18 -9.85
C ILE A 511 -0.80 -14.83 -9.97
N TYR A 512 -0.19 -14.32 -8.90
CA TYR A 512 0.61 -13.09 -8.98
C TYR A 512 1.90 -13.34 -9.78
N LYS A 513 2.48 -14.54 -9.68
CA LYS A 513 3.58 -15.00 -10.56
C LYS A 513 3.14 -15.00 -12.03
N GLU A 514 1.95 -15.50 -12.35
CA GLU A 514 1.39 -15.46 -13.71
C GLU A 514 1.07 -14.05 -14.20
N HIS A 515 0.61 -13.15 -13.33
CA HIS A 515 0.32 -11.76 -13.68
C HIS A 515 1.61 -10.96 -13.97
N LEU A 516 2.68 -11.20 -13.20
CA LEU A 516 4.03 -10.70 -13.48
C LEU A 516 4.58 -11.21 -14.83
N ILE A 517 4.26 -12.45 -15.19
CA ILE A 517 4.62 -13.04 -16.50
C ILE A 517 3.81 -12.40 -17.65
N ARG A 518 2.55 -12.01 -17.39
CA ARG A 518 1.65 -11.45 -18.42
C ARG A 518 1.93 -9.97 -18.74
N TYR A 519 2.43 -9.21 -17.77
CA TYR A 519 2.65 -7.75 -17.91
C TYR A 519 4.11 -7.30 -17.71
N GLY A 520 4.97 -8.11 -17.10
CA GLY A 520 6.41 -7.89 -17.09
C GLY A 520 7.03 -8.45 -18.37
N GLY A 521 7.75 -7.62 -19.12
CA GLY A 521 8.46 -8.05 -20.33
C GLY A 521 9.47 -9.19 -20.08
N MET A 522 10.02 -9.76 -21.17
CA MET A 522 10.83 -10.99 -21.19
C MET A 522 11.96 -11.10 -20.13
N ASP A 523 12.46 -10.00 -19.57
CA ASP A 523 13.48 -9.99 -18.52
C ASP A 523 12.97 -10.51 -17.16
N SER A 524 11.67 -10.40 -16.86
CA SER A 524 11.07 -10.97 -15.64
C SER A 524 11.05 -12.50 -15.70
N LEU A 525 10.81 -13.06 -16.90
CA LEU A 525 10.89 -14.49 -17.20
C LEU A 525 12.31 -15.03 -17.04
N GLN A 526 13.33 -14.32 -17.54
CA GLN A 526 14.73 -14.74 -17.43
C GLN A 526 15.19 -14.81 -15.96
N LYS A 527 14.89 -13.77 -15.17
CA LYS A 527 15.20 -13.75 -13.72
C LYS A 527 14.41 -14.80 -12.93
N PHE A 528 13.19 -15.11 -13.36
CA PHE A 528 12.38 -16.18 -12.76
C PHE A 528 13.01 -17.56 -12.98
N PHE A 529 13.50 -17.86 -14.18
CA PHE A 529 14.22 -19.11 -14.45
C PHE A 529 15.53 -19.20 -13.64
N ASP A 530 16.26 -18.09 -13.50
CA ASP A 530 17.47 -18.04 -12.68
C ASP A 530 17.17 -18.22 -11.17
N MET A 531 16.05 -17.71 -10.65
CA MET A 531 15.63 -17.93 -9.25
C MET A 531 15.14 -19.35 -8.99
N ALA A 532 14.33 -19.92 -9.88
CA ALA A 532 13.79 -21.28 -9.74
C ALA A 532 14.91 -22.35 -9.77
N LEU A 533 15.93 -22.14 -10.60
CA LEU A 533 17.12 -23.01 -10.65
C LEU A 533 17.95 -22.97 -9.36
N VAL A 534 17.89 -21.89 -8.59
CA VAL A 534 18.60 -21.73 -7.31
C VAL A 534 17.80 -22.34 -6.14
N GLU A 535 16.47 -22.24 -6.15
CA GLU A 535 15.61 -22.84 -5.11
C GLU A 535 15.58 -24.38 -5.17
N GLU A 536 15.54 -24.99 -6.37
CA GLU A 536 15.56 -26.46 -6.51
C GLU A 536 16.90 -27.09 -6.06
N CYS A 537 17.98 -26.31 -5.94
CA CYS A 537 19.26 -26.80 -5.44
C CYS A 537 19.37 -26.85 -3.90
N THR A 538 18.38 -26.35 -3.13
CA THR A 538 18.57 -26.14 -1.68
C THR A 538 17.55 -26.79 -0.73
N ASN A 539 16.55 -27.54 -1.20
CA ASN A 539 15.60 -28.19 -0.29
C ASN A 539 15.24 -29.65 -0.68
N GLY A 540 15.70 -30.61 0.13
CA GLY A 540 15.23 -32.00 0.13
C GLY A 540 16.23 -33.00 0.72
N PRO A 541 15.97 -33.60 1.90
CA PRO A 541 16.83 -34.65 2.46
C PRO A 541 16.44 -35.98 1.79
N ASN A 542 17.04 -36.27 0.63
CA ASN A 542 17.26 -37.62 0.06
C ASN A 542 17.76 -37.62 -1.40
N HIS A 543 18.23 -36.48 -1.94
CA HIS A 543 18.90 -36.45 -3.23
C HIS A 543 20.36 -36.01 -3.07
N THR A 544 21.29 -36.96 -3.13
CA THR A 544 22.73 -36.70 -3.22
C THR A 544 23.06 -36.21 -4.63
N CYS A 545 23.11 -34.90 -4.81
CA CYS A 545 23.72 -34.31 -6.01
C CYS A 545 25.25 -34.39 -5.86
N THR A 546 25.85 -35.45 -6.40
CA THR A 546 27.31 -35.56 -6.51
C THR A 546 27.74 -35.01 -7.86
N ILE A 547 28.42 -33.85 -7.83
CA ILE A 547 29.15 -33.35 -8.99
C ILE A 547 30.47 -34.11 -9.04
N GLU A 548 30.49 -35.26 -9.72
CA GLU A 548 31.74 -35.85 -10.17
C GLU A 548 32.05 -35.41 -11.59
N GLU A 549 33.33 -35.10 -11.82
CA GLU A 549 33.83 -34.50 -13.04
C GLU A 549 33.28 -35.21 -14.28
N SER A 550 32.51 -34.46 -15.07
CA SER A 550 32.14 -34.68 -16.47
C SER A 550 30.79 -35.32 -16.86
N ARG A 551 29.81 -35.58 -15.96
CA ARG A 551 28.45 -36.02 -16.36
C ARG A 551 27.32 -35.47 -15.48
N VAL A 552 26.21 -35.02 -16.08
CA VAL A 552 24.95 -34.69 -15.38
C VAL A 552 23.87 -35.64 -15.87
N LEU A 553 23.29 -36.43 -14.97
CA LEU A 553 22.13 -37.29 -15.21
C LEU A 553 20.91 -36.63 -14.56
N ILE A 554 19.86 -36.36 -15.35
CA ILE A 554 18.55 -35.92 -14.84
C ILE A 554 17.58 -37.05 -15.13
N ASP A 555 17.04 -37.67 -14.09
CA ASP A 555 16.04 -38.73 -14.21
C ASP A 555 14.64 -38.10 -14.11
N GLY A 556 13.87 -38.19 -15.19
CA GLY A 556 12.50 -37.67 -15.29
C GLY A 556 11.51 -38.79 -15.55
N GLN A 557 10.30 -38.70 -14.98
CA GLN A 557 9.24 -39.71 -14.98
C GLN A 557 8.65 -40.10 -16.36
N CYS A 558 9.34 -39.91 -17.48
CA CYS A 558 8.84 -40.29 -18.81
C CYS A 558 9.90 -40.91 -19.74
N GLY A 559 10.87 -41.66 -19.19
CA GLY A 559 11.59 -42.70 -19.92
C GLY A 559 12.43 -42.29 -21.15
N GLN A 560 12.75 -41.02 -21.35
CA GLN A 560 13.65 -40.57 -22.43
C GLN A 560 15.05 -40.25 -21.89
N LYS A 561 16.02 -41.10 -22.24
CA LYS A 561 17.45 -40.87 -21.98
C LYS A 561 18.01 -39.91 -23.03
N VAL A 562 18.52 -38.75 -22.60
CA VAL A 562 19.25 -37.82 -23.47
C VAL A 562 20.74 -37.87 -23.10
N LEU A 563 21.57 -38.37 -24.01
CA LEU A 563 23.03 -38.37 -23.89
C LEU A 563 23.59 -37.06 -24.47
N LEU A 564 24.50 -36.40 -23.76
CA LEU A 564 25.16 -35.18 -24.22
C LEU A 564 26.67 -35.24 -23.97
N GLU A 565 27.47 -35.14 -25.03
CA GLU A 565 28.92 -34.96 -24.99
C GLU A 565 29.31 -33.49 -25.17
N LYS A 566 30.42 -33.07 -24.54
CA LYS A 566 30.87 -31.68 -24.46
C LYS A 566 31.60 -31.27 -25.74
N GLY A 567 30.98 -30.39 -26.54
CA GLY A 567 31.65 -29.81 -27.72
C GLY A 567 30.96 -28.67 -28.47
N SER A 568 29.74 -28.25 -28.13
CA SER A 568 29.02 -27.25 -28.96
C SER A 568 28.57 -26.01 -28.18
N ASN A 569 28.97 -24.84 -28.72
CA ASN A 569 28.62 -23.45 -28.40
C ASN A 569 27.40 -23.20 -27.48
N LYS A 570 27.66 -22.49 -26.37
CA LYS A 570 26.68 -22.00 -25.38
C LYS A 570 25.56 -21.13 -26.01
N GLU A 571 25.79 -20.50 -27.15
CA GLU A 571 24.80 -19.61 -27.82
C GLU A 571 23.60 -20.35 -28.46
N ARG A 572 23.70 -21.67 -28.68
CA ARG A 572 22.58 -22.49 -29.20
C ARG A 572 21.83 -23.27 -28.11
N PHE A 573 22.31 -23.22 -26.87
CA PHE A 573 21.83 -24.02 -25.74
C PHE A 573 20.49 -23.51 -25.19
N ILE A 574 20.40 -22.19 -24.99
CA ILE A 574 19.24 -21.53 -24.37
C ILE A 574 17.99 -21.61 -25.26
N PRO A 575 18.04 -21.33 -26.58
CA PRO A 575 16.82 -21.34 -27.41
C PRO A 575 16.18 -22.72 -27.57
N LYS A 576 16.98 -23.79 -27.53
CA LYS A 576 16.50 -25.17 -27.74
C LYS A 576 15.80 -25.71 -26.48
N LEU A 577 16.36 -25.43 -25.30
CA LEU A 577 15.70 -25.69 -24.01
C LEU A 577 14.39 -24.89 -23.90
N TYR A 578 14.42 -23.62 -24.31
CA TYR A 578 13.26 -22.73 -24.31
C TYR A 578 12.11 -23.25 -25.20
N SER A 579 12.43 -23.76 -26.40
CA SER A 579 11.41 -24.30 -27.32
C SER A 579 10.78 -25.62 -26.83
N ILE A 580 11.55 -26.44 -26.09
CA ILE A 580 11.07 -27.72 -25.57
C ILE A 580 10.16 -27.46 -24.35
N LEU A 581 10.52 -26.50 -23.49
CA LEU A 581 9.72 -26.09 -22.34
C LEU A 581 8.42 -25.38 -22.75
N LEU A 582 8.47 -24.46 -23.72
CA LEU A 582 7.28 -23.74 -24.23
C LEU A 582 6.25 -24.69 -24.89
N ASN A 583 6.70 -25.71 -25.61
CA ASN A 583 5.80 -26.66 -26.27
C ASN A 583 5.16 -27.65 -25.29
N ASN A 584 5.75 -27.88 -24.12
CA ASN A 584 5.24 -28.83 -23.13
C ASN A 584 4.44 -28.17 -21.99
N LEU A 585 4.62 -26.86 -21.72
CA LEU A 585 3.98 -26.18 -20.58
C LEU A 585 2.74 -25.36 -20.93
N VAL A 586 2.52 -24.94 -22.18
CA VAL A 586 1.36 -24.09 -22.55
C VAL A 586 0.74 -24.50 -23.89
N PRO A 587 -0.18 -25.49 -23.93
CA PRO A 587 -0.79 -25.97 -25.17
C PRO A 587 -1.82 -24.99 -25.79
N GLU A 588 -2.34 -24.01 -25.03
CA GLU A 588 -3.55 -23.25 -25.39
C GLU A 588 -3.34 -21.72 -25.58
N LEU A 589 -2.22 -21.29 -26.16
CA LEU A 589 -2.08 -19.88 -26.60
C LEU A 589 -2.60 -19.68 -28.03
N PRO A 590 -3.52 -18.73 -28.30
CA PRO A 590 -3.91 -18.39 -29.66
C PRO A 590 -2.72 -17.75 -30.38
N LYS A 591 -2.30 -18.36 -31.50
CA LYS A 591 -1.20 -17.89 -32.36
C LYS A 591 -1.61 -16.60 -33.09
N SER A 592 -1.66 -15.48 -32.36
CA SER A 592 -1.94 -14.15 -32.93
C SER A 592 -0.63 -13.51 -33.44
N ASN A 593 -0.76 -12.64 -34.46
CA ASN A 593 0.37 -11.98 -35.13
C ASN A 593 1.27 -11.14 -34.20
N GLN A 594 0.85 -10.85 -32.97
CA GLN A 594 1.66 -10.13 -31.97
C GLN A 594 2.86 -10.97 -31.48
N ALA A 595 2.71 -12.29 -31.35
CA ALA A 595 3.82 -13.17 -30.97
C ALA A 595 4.94 -13.19 -32.05
N LEU A 596 4.59 -13.01 -33.32
CA LEU A 596 5.55 -12.99 -34.42
C LEU A 596 6.39 -11.70 -34.49
N HIS A 597 5.84 -10.57 -34.02
CA HIS A 597 6.55 -9.29 -33.95
C HIS A 597 7.57 -9.25 -32.80
N ILE A 598 7.28 -9.97 -31.71
CA ILE A 598 8.19 -10.10 -30.56
C ILE A 598 9.41 -10.96 -30.94
N ILE A 599 9.20 -12.03 -31.73
CA ILE A 599 10.29 -12.91 -32.19
C ILE A 599 11.17 -12.23 -33.24
N THR A 600 10.62 -11.38 -34.13
CA THR A 600 11.41 -10.67 -35.14
C THR A 600 12.21 -9.49 -34.57
N GLY A 601 11.75 -8.86 -33.48
CA GLY A 601 12.51 -7.82 -32.77
C GLY A 601 13.81 -8.33 -32.12
N ALA A 602 13.79 -9.57 -31.62
CA ALA A 602 14.95 -10.21 -30.98
C ALA A 602 16.05 -10.68 -31.96
N MET A 603 15.80 -10.68 -33.27
CA MET A 603 16.76 -11.17 -34.29
C MET A 603 17.60 -10.07 -34.95
N MET A 604 17.53 -8.82 -34.50
CA MET A 604 18.28 -7.71 -35.12
C MET A 604 19.79 -7.68 -34.79
N SER A 605 20.33 -8.66 -34.05
CA SER A 605 21.76 -8.73 -33.69
C SER A 605 22.56 -9.82 -34.41
N THR A 606 22.01 -10.52 -35.40
CA THR A 606 22.75 -11.55 -36.15
C THR A 606 22.62 -11.36 -37.65
N GLN A 607 23.76 -11.22 -38.34
CA GLN A 607 23.81 -11.26 -39.81
C GLN A 607 23.41 -12.67 -40.28
N ILE A 608 22.24 -12.79 -40.90
CA ILE A 608 21.77 -14.06 -41.48
C ILE A 608 21.74 -13.92 -43.00
N ASN A 609 22.63 -14.65 -43.67
CA ASN A 609 22.63 -14.84 -45.12
C ASN A 609 21.56 -15.88 -45.48
N SER A 610 20.49 -15.42 -46.14
CA SER A 610 19.34 -16.16 -46.70
C SER A 610 18.41 -16.89 -45.71
N MET A 611 17.16 -16.40 -45.66
CA MET A 611 16.03 -16.88 -44.84
C MET A 611 15.18 -17.95 -45.57
N GLU A 612 15.70 -18.50 -46.66
CA GLU A 612 14.96 -19.35 -47.62
C GLU A 612 15.02 -20.83 -47.25
N ASP A 613 16.15 -21.31 -46.69
CA ASP A 613 16.34 -22.73 -46.37
C ASP A 613 15.68 -23.18 -45.06
N ILE A 614 15.38 -22.24 -44.15
CA ILE A 614 14.93 -22.57 -42.79
C ILE A 614 13.41 -22.73 -42.70
N THR A 615 12.65 -22.01 -43.54
CA THR A 615 11.20 -21.84 -43.29
C THR A 615 10.30 -22.61 -44.25
N ASN A 616 10.87 -23.18 -45.33
CA ASN A 616 10.17 -23.95 -46.37
C ASN A 616 8.88 -23.25 -46.87
N ARG A 617 9.00 -21.96 -47.17
CA ARG A 617 7.88 -21.03 -47.20
C ARG A 617 8.03 -20.07 -48.39
N LEU A 618 7.02 -20.01 -49.27
CA LEU A 618 6.97 -19.12 -50.45
C LEU A 618 7.35 -17.64 -50.15
N PRO A 619 7.96 -16.92 -51.12
CA PRO A 619 8.37 -15.53 -50.98
C PRO A 619 7.23 -14.61 -50.54
N LEU A 620 7.58 -13.57 -49.76
CA LEU A 620 6.67 -12.57 -49.20
C LEU A 620 5.73 -11.93 -50.24
N ARG A 621 6.19 -11.80 -51.48
CA ARG A 621 5.38 -11.28 -52.60
C ARG A 621 4.22 -12.21 -52.97
N LYS A 622 4.49 -13.51 -53.14
CA LYS A 622 3.45 -14.53 -53.41
C LYS A 622 2.48 -14.72 -52.24
N ARG A 623 2.93 -14.54 -50.99
CA ARG A 623 2.05 -14.55 -49.82
C ARG A 623 1.06 -13.39 -49.80
N ARG A 624 1.51 -12.19 -50.21
CA ARG A 624 0.65 -11.00 -50.30
C ARG A 624 -0.40 -11.19 -51.40
N GLU A 625 -0.02 -11.80 -52.52
CA GLU A 625 -0.95 -12.16 -53.60
C GLU A 625 -2.01 -13.19 -53.15
N CYS A 626 -1.62 -14.28 -52.47
CA CYS A 626 -2.58 -15.24 -51.91
C CYS A 626 -3.51 -14.61 -50.87
N LYS A 627 -3.00 -13.71 -50.02
CA LYS A 627 -3.80 -13.03 -48.99
C LYS A 627 -4.80 -12.05 -49.63
N ALA A 628 -4.41 -11.37 -50.70
CA ALA A 628 -5.29 -10.51 -51.49
C ALA A 628 -6.41 -11.32 -52.17
N MET A 629 -6.10 -12.50 -52.73
CA MET A 629 -7.11 -13.38 -53.32
C MET A 629 -8.11 -13.90 -52.27
N ILE A 630 -7.66 -14.33 -51.10
CA ILE A 630 -8.54 -14.79 -50.00
C ILE A 630 -9.43 -13.64 -49.48
N GLN A 631 -8.90 -12.41 -49.44
CA GLN A 631 -9.66 -11.24 -49.04
C GLN A 631 -10.75 -10.91 -50.07
N ALA A 632 -10.45 -11.04 -51.38
CA ALA A 632 -11.41 -10.85 -52.46
C ALA A 632 -12.54 -11.89 -52.40
N THR A 633 -12.24 -13.15 -52.08
CA THR A 633 -13.26 -14.21 -51.90
C THR A 633 -14.16 -13.97 -50.69
N LYS A 634 -13.64 -13.36 -49.61
CA LYS A 634 -14.42 -12.99 -48.42
C LYS A 634 -15.43 -11.87 -48.65
N TYR A 635 -15.25 -11.02 -49.67
CA TYR A 635 -16.18 -9.94 -50.00
C TYR A 635 -17.30 -10.36 -50.98
N GLN A 636 -17.27 -11.57 -51.53
CA GLN A 636 -18.32 -12.12 -52.41
C GLN A 636 -19.34 -13.04 -51.71
N CYS A 637 -19.18 -13.37 -50.43
CA CYS A 637 -20.15 -14.19 -49.69
C CYS A 637 -20.74 -13.46 -48.48
N SER A 638 -21.92 -12.85 -48.67
CA SER A 638 -23.03 -12.75 -47.69
C SER A 638 -23.96 -11.57 -48.04
N GLN A 639 -24.99 -11.81 -48.85
CA GLN A 639 -26.03 -10.80 -49.14
C GLN A 639 -27.04 -10.56 -48.00
N ASN A 640 -27.06 -11.35 -46.91
CA ASN A 640 -28.14 -11.30 -45.91
C ASN A 640 -27.65 -11.32 -44.44
N HIS A 641 -26.88 -10.31 -44.01
CA HIS A 641 -26.50 -10.16 -42.60
C HIS A 641 -27.09 -8.90 -41.95
N GLN A 642 -27.69 -9.05 -40.76
CA GLN A 642 -28.41 -8.02 -39.97
C GLN A 642 -27.59 -6.77 -39.57
N ILE A 643 -26.31 -6.70 -39.95
CA ILE A 643 -25.42 -5.56 -39.70
C ILE A 643 -25.58 -4.46 -40.78
N ASN A 644 -26.06 -4.81 -41.98
CA ASN A 644 -26.26 -3.84 -43.07
C ASN A 644 -27.46 -2.90 -42.85
N THR A 645 -28.43 -3.27 -42.02
CA THR A 645 -29.59 -2.41 -41.69
C THR A 645 -29.20 -1.28 -40.72
N ARG A 646 -28.18 -1.50 -39.88
CA ARG A 646 -27.64 -0.50 -38.94
C ARG A 646 -26.68 0.49 -39.60
N LEU A 647 -26.02 0.08 -40.69
CA LEU A 647 -25.10 0.94 -41.44
C LEU A 647 -25.78 1.91 -42.41
N LYS A 648 -27.07 1.70 -42.74
CA LYS A 648 -27.88 2.65 -43.55
C LYS A 648 -28.38 3.88 -42.77
N GLN A 649 -28.23 3.92 -41.44
CA GLN A 649 -28.78 5.00 -40.60
C GLN A 649 -27.74 6.00 -40.05
N LEU A 650 -26.45 5.85 -40.35
CA LEU A 650 -25.44 6.83 -39.96
C LEU A 650 -24.98 7.61 -41.19
N SER A 651 -25.69 8.72 -41.41
CA SER A 651 -25.55 9.65 -42.51
C SER A 651 -24.19 10.35 -42.54
N LEU A 652 -23.52 10.28 -43.69
CA LEU A 652 -23.14 11.37 -44.63
C LEU A 652 -22.55 12.70 -44.10
N GLY A 653 -22.33 12.90 -42.80
CA GLY A 653 -22.06 14.22 -42.22
C GLY A 653 -20.65 14.48 -41.69
N ARG A 654 -19.76 13.47 -41.55
CA ARG A 654 -18.43 13.71 -40.98
C ARG A 654 -17.30 13.06 -41.75
N LEU A 655 -16.54 13.95 -42.38
CA LEU A 655 -15.10 13.88 -42.63
C LEU A 655 -14.63 13.19 -43.91
N LYS A 656 -14.99 13.84 -45.03
CA LYS A 656 -13.97 14.30 -45.97
C LYS A 656 -12.90 15.10 -45.20
N ARG A 657 -11.64 14.66 -45.21
CA ARG A 657 -10.46 15.52 -45.46
C ARG A 657 -9.17 14.72 -45.65
N SER A 658 -8.69 14.82 -46.89
CA SER A 658 -7.30 14.82 -47.35
C SER A 658 -6.39 13.65 -47.00
N GLY A 659 -6.13 12.83 -48.03
CA GLY A 659 -4.82 12.23 -48.25
C GLY A 659 -4.85 10.75 -48.55
N PHE A 660 -5.35 10.33 -49.72
CA PHE A 660 -4.91 9.10 -50.39
C PHE A 660 -5.53 9.04 -51.81
N THR A 661 -4.97 9.84 -52.72
CA THR A 661 -5.21 9.73 -54.17
C THR A 661 -3.86 9.79 -54.86
N LEU A 662 -3.38 8.63 -55.30
CA LEU A 662 -2.51 8.41 -56.48
C LEU A 662 -2.10 6.94 -56.45
N GLU A 663 -2.96 6.05 -56.93
CA GLU A 663 -2.59 4.76 -57.58
C GLU A 663 -3.80 3.87 -57.96
N THR A 664 -5.04 4.21 -57.57
CA THR A 664 -6.22 3.38 -57.87
C THR A 664 -6.94 3.70 -59.18
N ARG A 665 -6.36 4.53 -60.07
CA ARG A 665 -6.92 4.81 -61.40
C ARG A 665 -6.48 3.84 -62.51
N ALA A 666 -5.72 2.79 -62.19
CA ALA A 666 -5.17 1.87 -63.19
C ALA A 666 -5.86 0.49 -63.26
N LEU A 667 -6.92 0.22 -62.48
CA LEU A 667 -7.52 -1.13 -62.41
C LEU A 667 -9.05 -1.15 -62.56
N GLN A 668 -9.66 -0.12 -63.15
CA GLN A 668 -11.10 -0.08 -63.46
C GLN A 668 -11.41 -0.16 -64.97
N SER A 669 -10.50 -0.73 -65.76
CA SER A 669 -10.73 -1.04 -67.17
C SER A 669 -10.42 -2.52 -67.45
N SER A 670 -11.27 -3.41 -66.96
CA SER A 670 -11.47 -4.73 -67.57
C SER A 670 -12.66 -5.45 -66.94
N ASN A 671 -13.65 -5.73 -67.78
CA ASN A 671 -14.75 -6.71 -67.65
C ASN A 671 -15.89 -6.29 -66.71
N GLN A 672 -16.91 -5.57 -67.19
CA GLN A 672 -18.04 -6.01 -68.04
C GLN A 672 -18.77 -7.27 -67.52
N GLU A 673 -20.02 -7.03 -67.11
CA GLU A 673 -21.27 -7.79 -67.39
C GLU A 673 -21.23 -9.31 -67.13
N VAL A 674 -22.19 -9.91 -66.41
CA VAL A 674 -23.58 -10.12 -66.84
C VAL A 674 -24.42 -10.58 -65.63
N LEU A 675 -25.60 -9.97 -65.50
CA LEU A 675 -26.78 -10.29 -64.66
C LEU A 675 -27.44 -11.64 -65.07
N PRO A 676 -28.34 -12.26 -64.27
CA PRO A 676 -29.70 -11.72 -64.09
C PRO A 676 -29.96 -11.08 -62.73
#